data_AF-A0A150QXT5-F1
#
_entry.id   AF-A0A150QXT5-F1
#
_cell.length_a   1.000
_cell.length_b   1.000
_cell.length_c   1.000
_cell.angle_alpha   90.00
_cell.angle_beta   90.00
_cell.angle_gamma   90.00
#
_symmetry.space_group_name_H-M   'P 1'
#
loop_
_entity.id
_entity.type
_entity.pdbx_description
1 polymer ?
#
loop_
_entity_poly.entity_id
_entity_poly.type
_entity_poly.pdbx_seq_one_letter_code
_entity_poly.pdbx_strand_id
1 'polypeptide(L)'
;MPHLELSFACGEDSLSVHRFRVHEAISALFTVSVIARSESHSVDLQAIVGQPASLRAASGVRSVVSGLGGGARLWAGIVSNIEQAQGVETTGSALEVSTYHLRIVPALWLLTQRRNYRIYQHLAIPDIVDRLLAEWSIEPVWKINRGQYPKLEYKVQYGETDNAFLCRLLEEAGIAFVFANDEAGGSALTLVDRPHAEPPRAGGPLRFVDSPNQVTETEFVTRVRLAHEVRPGALALRDHDFRNPAYPLFGEAPRSPEPESRLEQYRYEPGAFLVETGKGGGTPVADDRGVARYDQAFGKARAERLLLGARAGKRLVSFETNAIDLLPGSICSFENHPHAELNEAATLLVSECAVEGDPTLEWRMSAQAVFTDVPYLPPQRTPKPRVEGVQSATVVGPAGQEIHVDELGRVRVQFPWDREGRLDDGSSSWIRASQGWAGTGYGMIVIPRVGQEVLVGFLDGDPDQPVIVGCVFNATQKVPYKLPDHRTRSTWKSDSSPGSNGFNEIMFEDLKGRELVYLQAQKNLRKLVKNDEAITVGHDRQKLVVRNETETTGANRTEVTGVNRTEITGVNRVTVVGGSHEKLVIGDEIERTDGGVAILVGDDQDIVIRQVKRERVEGDCHLRVQGKRNEQIDGKQSLTVGKDRHEKIAKSHALEAGQQIHLKAGTALVIEAAKDLTLKGPGGFIRIDAQGVTIQGDLVKINSGGSAGSGAGAQPEAPEEAKEAVVVEPVKPEPEDVAITGLAQ
;
A
#
# COMPACT_ATOMS: atom_id res chain seq x y z
N MET A 1 -37.78 -18.07 -61.42
CA MET A 1 -36.64 -18.79 -60.83
C MET A 1 -35.73 -17.78 -60.14
N PRO A 2 -35.17 -18.09 -58.96
CA PRO A 2 -34.22 -17.19 -58.30
C PRO A 2 -32.93 -17.07 -59.13
N HIS A 3 -32.35 -15.86 -59.18
CA HIS A 3 -31.03 -15.66 -59.75
C HIS A 3 -30.01 -15.74 -58.61
N LEU A 4 -29.18 -16.78 -58.61
CA LEU A 4 -28.10 -16.99 -57.64
C LEU A 4 -26.77 -16.65 -58.32
N GLU A 5 -25.98 -15.80 -57.70
CA GLU A 5 -24.66 -15.40 -58.18
C GLU A 5 -23.65 -15.59 -57.05
N LEU A 6 -22.60 -16.37 -57.32
CA LEU A 6 -21.50 -16.62 -56.40
C LEU A 6 -20.25 -15.97 -56.99
N SER A 7 -19.62 -15.08 -56.23
CA SER A 7 -18.49 -14.28 -56.70
C SER A 7 -17.32 -14.37 -55.74
N PHE A 8 -16.10 -14.44 -56.28
CA PHE A 8 -14.86 -14.54 -55.51
C PHE A 8 -13.90 -13.40 -55.86
N ALA A 9 -13.27 -12.78 -54.86
CA ALA A 9 -12.28 -11.73 -55.09
C ALA A 9 -11.01 -12.24 -55.80
N CYS A 10 -10.70 -13.53 -55.70
CA CYS A 10 -9.58 -14.16 -56.40
C CYS A 10 -9.85 -14.38 -57.91
N GLY A 11 -11.05 -14.06 -58.40
CA GLY A 11 -11.42 -14.21 -59.81
C GLY A 11 -11.85 -15.62 -60.22
N GLU A 12 -12.08 -16.52 -59.27
CA GLU A 12 -12.66 -17.84 -59.54
C GLU A 12 -14.11 -17.72 -60.05
N ASP A 13 -14.43 -18.38 -61.15
CA ASP A 13 -15.73 -18.30 -61.83
C ASP A 13 -16.30 -19.67 -62.26
N SER A 14 -15.57 -20.77 -62.01
CA SER A 14 -15.98 -22.12 -62.45
C SER A 14 -17.00 -22.78 -61.51
N LEU A 15 -17.19 -22.24 -60.30
CA LEU A 15 -18.07 -22.79 -59.28
C LEU A 15 -19.52 -22.30 -59.43
N SER A 16 -20.40 -23.18 -59.90
CA SER A 16 -21.85 -22.94 -59.99
C SER A 16 -22.58 -23.39 -58.72
N VAL A 17 -23.48 -22.56 -58.18
CA VAL A 17 -24.25 -22.91 -56.97
C VAL A 17 -25.22 -24.05 -57.28
N HIS A 18 -25.12 -25.17 -56.54
CA HIS A 18 -26.04 -26.30 -56.63
C HIS A 18 -26.99 -26.40 -55.44
N ARG A 19 -26.55 -26.02 -54.23
CA ARG A 19 -27.42 -25.88 -53.06
C ARG A 19 -26.82 -24.83 -52.14
N PHE A 20 -27.65 -24.05 -51.48
CA PHE A 20 -27.17 -23.10 -50.48
C PHE A 20 -28.02 -23.13 -49.22
N ARG A 21 -27.40 -22.77 -48.11
CA ARG A 21 -28.03 -22.56 -46.81
C ARG A 21 -27.41 -21.34 -46.16
N VAL A 22 -28.23 -20.35 -45.85
CA VAL A 22 -27.84 -19.17 -45.08
C VAL A 22 -28.50 -19.24 -43.72
N HIS A 23 -27.73 -18.94 -42.68
CA HIS A 23 -28.23 -18.73 -41.33
C HIS A 23 -27.71 -17.39 -40.79
N GLU A 24 -28.62 -16.58 -40.27
CA GLU A 24 -28.35 -15.24 -39.72
C GLU A 24 -29.17 -15.02 -38.46
N ALA A 25 -28.60 -14.36 -37.44
CA ALA A 25 -29.33 -13.94 -36.26
C ALA A 25 -28.77 -12.63 -35.69
N ILE A 26 -29.59 -11.90 -34.93
CA ILE A 26 -29.13 -10.75 -34.17
C ILE A 26 -28.04 -11.20 -33.19
N SER A 27 -26.93 -10.45 -33.17
CA SER A 27 -25.74 -10.71 -32.37
C SER A 27 -25.12 -12.10 -32.62
N ALA A 28 -25.22 -12.60 -33.85
CA ALA A 28 -24.55 -13.82 -34.29
C ALA A 28 -23.84 -13.60 -35.63
N LEU A 29 -22.72 -14.31 -35.84
CA LEU A 29 -22.03 -14.33 -37.12
C LEU A 29 -22.84 -15.14 -38.12
N PHE A 30 -23.18 -14.55 -39.26
CA PHE A 30 -23.89 -15.30 -40.29
C PHE A 30 -23.03 -16.41 -40.89
N THR A 31 -23.69 -17.43 -41.43
CA THR A 31 -23.02 -18.51 -42.15
C THR A 31 -23.75 -18.79 -43.45
N VAL A 32 -23.03 -18.72 -44.57
CA VAL A 32 -23.49 -19.12 -45.89
C VAL A 32 -22.76 -20.40 -46.27
N SER A 33 -23.47 -21.53 -46.30
CA SER A 33 -22.94 -22.81 -46.76
C SER A 33 -23.39 -23.06 -48.19
N VAL A 34 -22.46 -23.27 -49.10
CA VAL A 34 -22.74 -23.50 -50.53
C VAL A 34 -22.16 -24.84 -50.94
N ILE A 35 -23.00 -25.66 -51.56
CA ILE A 35 -22.60 -26.81 -52.36
C ILE A 35 -22.53 -26.30 -53.80
N ALA A 36 -21.33 -26.26 -54.37
CA ALA A 36 -21.07 -25.81 -55.72
C ALA A 36 -20.61 -26.97 -56.62
N ARG A 37 -20.83 -26.85 -57.92
CA ARG A 37 -20.35 -27.79 -58.94
C ARG A 37 -19.47 -27.06 -59.94
N SER A 38 -18.37 -27.69 -60.34
CA SER A 38 -17.46 -27.19 -61.37
C SER A 38 -17.07 -28.31 -62.34
N GLU A 39 -16.85 -27.95 -63.60
CA GLU A 39 -16.22 -28.84 -64.60
C GLU A 39 -14.73 -29.06 -64.30
N SER A 40 -14.11 -28.12 -63.57
CA SER A 40 -12.74 -28.27 -63.09
C SER A 40 -12.71 -29.22 -61.89
N HIS A 41 -11.90 -30.28 -61.98
CA HIS A 41 -11.61 -31.19 -60.87
C HIS A 41 -10.42 -30.72 -60.01
N SER A 42 -9.79 -29.59 -60.35
CA SER A 42 -8.54 -29.10 -59.77
C SER A 42 -8.61 -27.61 -59.37
N VAL A 43 -9.78 -27.13 -58.96
CA VAL A 43 -9.96 -25.78 -58.39
C VAL A 43 -8.94 -25.51 -57.28
N ASP A 44 -8.26 -24.35 -57.33
CA ASP A 44 -7.25 -23.97 -56.35
C ASP A 44 -7.91 -23.51 -55.04
N LEU A 45 -8.07 -24.47 -54.13
CA LEU A 45 -8.69 -24.25 -52.83
C LEU A 45 -7.90 -23.23 -51.97
N GLN A 46 -6.57 -23.17 -52.14
CA GLN A 46 -5.71 -22.27 -51.36
C GLN A 46 -5.88 -20.82 -51.82
N ALA A 47 -6.10 -20.59 -53.12
CA ALA A 47 -6.40 -19.26 -53.64
C ALA A 47 -7.76 -18.71 -53.17
N ILE A 48 -8.70 -19.59 -52.81
CA ILE A 48 -10.06 -19.22 -52.40
C ILE A 48 -10.19 -19.04 -50.88
N VAL A 49 -9.63 -19.96 -50.09
CA VAL A 49 -9.78 -19.92 -48.63
C VAL A 49 -9.15 -18.66 -48.03
N GLY A 50 -9.86 -18.01 -47.11
CA GLY A 50 -9.43 -16.76 -46.50
C GLY A 50 -9.59 -15.51 -47.38
N GLN A 51 -10.04 -15.65 -48.64
CA GLN A 51 -10.32 -14.50 -49.51
C GLN A 51 -11.79 -14.05 -49.43
N PRO A 52 -12.08 -12.79 -49.78
CA PRO A 52 -13.45 -12.31 -49.87
C PRO A 52 -14.28 -13.05 -50.93
N ALA A 53 -15.51 -13.39 -50.58
CA ALA A 53 -16.50 -14.00 -51.48
C ALA A 53 -17.90 -13.52 -51.12
N SER A 54 -18.81 -13.57 -52.10
CA SER A 54 -20.20 -13.18 -51.88
C SER A 54 -21.19 -14.13 -52.56
N LEU A 55 -22.35 -14.28 -51.94
CA LEU A 55 -23.52 -14.93 -52.52
C LEU A 55 -24.62 -13.88 -52.66
N ARG A 56 -25.12 -13.67 -53.88
CA ARG A 56 -26.29 -12.84 -54.17
C ARG A 56 -27.47 -13.75 -54.51
N ALA A 57 -28.59 -13.55 -53.82
CA ALA A 57 -29.86 -14.19 -54.16
C ALA A 57 -30.91 -13.14 -54.51
N ALA A 58 -31.39 -13.14 -55.75
CA ALA A 58 -32.50 -12.29 -56.19
C ALA A 58 -33.78 -13.10 -56.36
N SER A 59 -34.89 -12.58 -55.81
CA SER A 59 -36.20 -13.19 -56.02
C SER A 59 -36.62 -13.08 -57.50
N GLY A 60 -37.17 -14.16 -58.05
CA GLY A 60 -37.71 -14.20 -59.41
C GLY A 60 -39.11 -13.59 -59.56
N VAL A 61 -39.69 -13.03 -58.50
CA VAL A 61 -41.02 -12.41 -58.50
C VAL A 61 -40.91 -10.97 -58.99
N ARG A 62 -41.69 -10.60 -60.02
CA ARG A 62 -41.87 -9.21 -60.44
C ARG A 62 -42.63 -8.49 -59.31
N SER A 63 -41.96 -7.69 -58.48
CA SER A 63 -42.67 -6.80 -57.56
C SER A 63 -43.49 -5.80 -58.40
N VAL A 64 -44.82 -5.99 -58.48
CA VAL A 64 -45.72 -5.16 -59.32
C VAL A 64 -46.01 -3.79 -58.67
N VAL A 65 -45.41 -3.48 -57.51
CA VAL A 65 -45.58 -2.18 -56.84
C VAL A 65 -44.32 -1.33 -57.01
N SER A 66 -44.37 -0.43 -58.00
CA SER A 66 -43.60 0.81 -58.15
C SER A 66 -42.08 0.76 -57.88
N GLY A 67 -41.27 0.65 -58.95
CA GLY A 67 -39.92 1.24 -59.02
C GLY A 67 -38.84 0.80 -58.02
N LEU A 68 -39.16 -0.10 -57.09
CA LEU A 68 -38.25 -0.72 -56.14
C LEU A 68 -37.79 -2.04 -56.76
N GLY A 69 -36.51 -2.13 -57.11
CA GLY A 69 -35.91 -3.32 -57.73
C GLY A 69 -36.28 -4.59 -56.97
N GLY A 70 -36.55 -5.68 -57.69
CA GLY A 70 -36.88 -6.97 -57.08
C GLY A 70 -35.87 -7.33 -55.99
N GLY A 71 -36.36 -7.62 -54.78
CA GLY A 71 -35.54 -7.82 -53.59
C GLY A 71 -34.38 -8.77 -53.88
N ALA A 72 -33.16 -8.25 -53.78
CA ALA A 72 -31.93 -9.00 -53.89
C ALA A 72 -31.18 -8.89 -52.57
N ARG A 73 -30.69 -10.02 -52.08
CA ARG A 73 -29.89 -10.10 -50.87
C ARG A 73 -28.47 -10.47 -51.22
N LEU A 74 -27.52 -9.70 -50.70
CA LEU A 74 -26.09 -9.93 -50.89
C LEU A 74 -25.44 -10.26 -49.55
N TRP A 75 -24.93 -11.48 -49.44
CA TRP A 75 -24.08 -11.90 -48.33
C TRP A 75 -22.63 -11.81 -48.75
N ALA A 76 -21.91 -10.82 -48.25
CA ALA A 76 -20.50 -10.60 -48.56
C ALA A 76 -19.65 -10.87 -47.31
N GLY A 77 -18.58 -11.63 -47.47
CA GLY A 77 -17.75 -12.06 -46.36
C GLY A 77 -16.46 -12.70 -46.83
N ILE A 78 -15.93 -13.61 -46.02
CA ILE A 78 -14.68 -14.34 -46.27
C ILE A 78 -14.97 -15.84 -46.32
N VAL A 79 -14.27 -16.56 -47.19
CA VAL A 79 -14.35 -18.03 -47.23
C VAL A 79 -13.58 -18.62 -46.04
N SER A 80 -14.30 -19.05 -45.01
CA SER A 80 -13.71 -19.68 -43.81
C SER A 80 -13.26 -21.13 -44.04
N ASN A 81 -13.88 -21.81 -44.99
CA ASN A 81 -13.59 -23.21 -45.31
C ASN A 81 -14.03 -23.51 -46.74
N ILE A 82 -13.25 -24.31 -47.45
CA ILE A 82 -13.60 -24.90 -48.72
C ILE A 82 -13.02 -26.32 -48.79
N GLU A 83 -13.78 -27.26 -49.33
CA GLU A 83 -13.38 -28.65 -49.56
C GLU A 83 -13.89 -29.14 -50.91
N GLN A 84 -13.14 -30.03 -51.56
CA GLN A 84 -13.64 -30.85 -52.66
C GLN A 84 -14.34 -32.07 -52.06
N ALA A 85 -15.66 -32.04 -52.01
CA ALA A 85 -16.47 -33.11 -51.44
C ALA A 85 -16.50 -34.37 -52.34
N GLN A 86 -16.43 -34.17 -53.66
CA GLN A 86 -16.33 -35.25 -54.64
C GLN A 86 -15.52 -34.78 -55.86
N GLY A 87 -14.40 -35.43 -56.15
CA GLY A 87 -13.68 -35.28 -57.40
C GLY A 87 -14.10 -36.36 -58.40
N VAL A 88 -14.35 -35.97 -59.65
CA VAL A 88 -14.65 -36.92 -60.74
C VAL A 88 -13.61 -36.76 -61.84
N GLU A 89 -13.01 -37.86 -62.28
CA GLU A 89 -12.02 -37.90 -63.35
C GLU A 89 -12.74 -37.79 -64.71
N THR A 90 -12.38 -36.79 -65.52
CA THR A 90 -13.12 -36.47 -66.76
C THR A 90 -12.89 -37.54 -67.84
N THR A 91 -13.76 -38.57 -67.90
CA THR A 91 -13.63 -39.67 -68.87
C THR A 91 -14.50 -39.46 -70.12
N GLY A 92 -14.23 -38.42 -70.91
CA GLY A 92 -14.60 -38.30 -72.34
C GLY A 92 -16.09 -38.41 -72.76
N SER A 93 -17.03 -38.61 -71.83
CA SER A 93 -18.47 -38.68 -72.04
C SER A 93 -19.18 -37.71 -71.08
N ALA A 94 -20.31 -37.17 -71.50
CA ALA A 94 -20.91 -35.93 -71.02
C ALA A 94 -21.21 -35.85 -69.49
N LEU A 95 -20.92 -34.66 -68.93
CA LEU A 95 -21.45 -34.07 -67.67
C LEU A 95 -20.93 -34.62 -66.33
N GLU A 96 -19.69 -35.08 -66.26
CA GLU A 96 -19.04 -35.38 -64.98
C GLU A 96 -18.46 -34.08 -64.36
N VAL A 97 -19.16 -33.54 -63.34
CA VAL A 97 -18.76 -32.33 -62.60
C VAL A 97 -18.33 -32.67 -61.17
N SER A 98 -17.26 -32.03 -60.70
CA SER A 98 -16.79 -32.16 -59.32
C SER A 98 -17.65 -31.32 -58.37
N THR A 99 -17.83 -31.80 -57.13
CA THR A 99 -18.63 -31.14 -56.10
C THR A 99 -17.72 -30.53 -55.03
N TYR A 100 -17.97 -29.27 -54.70
CA TYR A 100 -17.24 -28.49 -53.70
C TYR A 100 -18.20 -27.99 -52.63
N HIS A 101 -17.75 -27.99 -51.38
CA HIS A 101 -18.45 -27.30 -50.30
C HIS A 101 -17.62 -26.10 -49.87
N LEU A 102 -18.25 -24.94 -49.73
CA LEU A 102 -17.62 -23.75 -49.16
C LEU A 102 -18.51 -23.08 -48.11
N ARG A 103 -17.86 -22.35 -47.20
CA ARG A 103 -18.51 -21.59 -46.14
C ARG A 103 -18.04 -20.14 -46.14
N ILE A 104 -18.96 -19.22 -46.47
CA ILE A 104 -18.75 -17.77 -46.37
C ILE A 104 -19.28 -17.30 -45.01
N VAL A 105 -18.48 -16.51 -44.30
CA VAL A 105 -18.78 -15.92 -42.99
C VAL A 105 -18.46 -14.41 -43.01
N PRO A 106 -19.02 -13.57 -42.13
CA PRO A 106 -18.67 -12.15 -42.09
C PRO A 106 -17.18 -11.97 -41.79
N ALA A 107 -16.60 -10.85 -42.23
CA ALA A 107 -15.21 -10.48 -41.88
C ALA A 107 -14.99 -10.45 -40.35
N LEU A 108 -16.04 -10.14 -39.58
CA LEU A 108 -16.03 -10.17 -38.11
C LEU A 108 -15.64 -11.56 -37.53
N TRP A 109 -15.84 -12.64 -38.29
CA TRP A 109 -15.42 -13.98 -37.87
C TRP A 109 -13.91 -14.09 -37.63
N LEU A 110 -13.07 -13.28 -38.30
CA LEU A 110 -11.63 -13.28 -38.08
C LEU A 110 -11.24 -13.00 -36.61
N LEU A 111 -12.06 -12.24 -35.89
CA LEU A 111 -11.86 -11.94 -34.46
C LEU A 111 -11.99 -13.20 -33.57
N THR A 112 -12.56 -14.30 -34.07
CA THR A 112 -12.62 -15.58 -33.37
C THR A 112 -11.27 -16.32 -33.39
N GLN A 113 -10.35 -15.90 -34.27
CA GLN A 113 -9.08 -16.59 -34.51
C GLN A 113 -7.92 -16.05 -33.65
N ARG A 114 -8.02 -14.79 -33.18
CA ARG A 114 -6.97 -14.16 -32.35
C ARG A 114 -7.41 -14.09 -30.88
N ARG A 115 -6.52 -14.49 -29.98
CA ARG A 115 -6.64 -14.34 -28.51
C ARG A 115 -5.62 -13.35 -27.98
N ASN A 116 -5.99 -12.57 -26.98
CA ASN A 116 -5.12 -11.51 -26.47
C ASN A 116 -5.27 -11.23 -24.97
N TYR A 117 -4.33 -10.43 -24.45
CA TYR A 117 -4.33 -9.85 -23.11
C TYR A 117 -4.12 -8.35 -23.22
N ARG A 118 -5.11 -7.55 -22.83
CA ARG A 118 -5.10 -6.09 -23.01
C ARG A 118 -5.83 -5.37 -21.91
N ILE A 119 -5.38 -4.16 -21.62
CA ILE A 119 -5.98 -3.26 -20.64
C ILE A 119 -6.50 -2.01 -21.38
N TYR A 120 -7.78 -1.73 -21.21
CA TYR A 120 -8.45 -0.52 -21.69
C TYR A 120 -8.81 0.35 -20.48
N GLN A 121 -8.38 1.61 -20.50
CA GLN A 121 -8.57 2.56 -19.40
C GLN A 121 -9.22 3.84 -19.90
N HIS A 122 -10.12 4.40 -19.08
CA HIS A 122 -10.75 5.70 -19.32
C HIS A 122 -11.53 5.79 -20.65
N LEU A 123 -12.17 4.68 -21.05
CA LEU A 123 -12.92 4.54 -22.31
C LEU A 123 -14.34 4.05 -22.05
N ALA A 124 -15.29 4.50 -22.86
CA ALA A 124 -16.62 3.90 -22.90
C ALA A 124 -16.59 2.61 -23.75
N ILE A 125 -17.54 1.71 -23.53
CA ILE A 125 -17.61 0.45 -24.28
C ILE A 125 -17.59 0.67 -25.81
N PRO A 126 -18.37 1.60 -26.41
CA PRO A 126 -18.29 1.87 -27.84
C PRO A 126 -16.89 2.26 -28.34
N ASP A 127 -16.12 3.01 -27.54
CA ASP A 127 -14.77 3.43 -27.90
C ASP A 127 -13.77 2.27 -27.86
N ILE A 128 -13.96 1.31 -26.93
CA ILE A 128 -13.19 0.06 -26.89
C ILE A 128 -13.48 -0.77 -28.13
N VAL A 129 -14.76 -0.87 -28.52
CA VAL A 129 -15.22 -1.61 -29.70
C VAL A 129 -14.62 -1.02 -30.98
N ASP A 130 -14.63 0.31 -31.14
CA ASP A 130 -14.00 0.95 -32.31
C ASP A 130 -12.51 0.63 -32.41
N ARG A 131 -11.77 0.73 -31.29
CA ARG A 131 -10.33 0.41 -31.27
C ARG A 131 -10.09 -1.05 -31.67
N LEU A 132 -10.89 -1.97 -31.16
CA LEU A 132 -10.77 -3.39 -31.47
C LEU A 132 -11.04 -3.66 -32.96
N LEU A 133 -12.12 -3.09 -33.52
CA LEU A 133 -12.51 -3.29 -34.92
C LEU A 133 -11.56 -2.61 -35.91
N ALA A 134 -10.99 -1.47 -35.55
CA ALA A 134 -10.01 -0.75 -36.38
C ALA A 134 -8.75 -1.60 -36.67
N GLU A 135 -8.32 -2.44 -35.73
CA GLU A 135 -7.20 -3.37 -35.95
C GLU A 135 -7.46 -4.42 -37.04
N TRP A 136 -8.73 -4.67 -37.35
CA TRP A 136 -9.19 -5.60 -38.38
C TRP A 136 -9.68 -4.88 -39.64
N SER A 137 -9.52 -3.56 -39.71
CA SER A 137 -10.05 -2.72 -40.80
C SER A 137 -11.56 -2.90 -41.03
N ILE A 138 -12.31 -3.14 -39.94
CA ILE A 138 -13.76 -3.24 -39.97
C ILE A 138 -14.33 -1.90 -39.49
N GLU A 139 -15.05 -1.20 -40.36
CA GLU A 139 -15.76 0.03 -40.01
C GLU A 139 -17.24 -0.28 -39.73
N PRO A 140 -17.69 -0.21 -38.46
CA PRO A 140 -19.09 -0.47 -38.14
C PRO A 140 -19.96 0.76 -38.38
N VAL A 141 -21.24 0.52 -38.67
CA VAL A 141 -22.29 1.54 -38.65
C VAL A 141 -22.90 1.61 -37.25
N TRP A 142 -22.78 2.76 -36.58
CA TRP A 142 -23.33 2.96 -35.25
C TRP A 142 -24.71 3.60 -35.29
N LYS A 143 -25.70 2.94 -34.68
CA LYS A 143 -27.06 3.43 -34.43
C LYS A 143 -27.34 3.49 -32.92
N ILE A 144 -26.52 4.24 -32.20
CA ILE A 144 -26.62 4.40 -30.75
C ILE A 144 -26.45 5.87 -30.37
N ASN A 145 -26.90 6.25 -29.17
CA ASN A 145 -26.51 7.51 -28.56
C ASN A 145 -25.27 7.32 -27.67
N ARG A 146 -24.08 7.63 -28.22
CA ARG A 146 -22.80 7.43 -27.51
C ARG A 146 -22.72 8.11 -26.14
N GLY A 147 -23.37 9.26 -25.95
CA GLY A 147 -23.35 9.99 -24.68
C GLY A 147 -24.03 9.26 -23.51
N GLN A 148 -24.77 8.18 -23.77
CA GLN A 148 -25.42 7.35 -22.74
C GLN A 148 -24.49 6.32 -22.11
N TYR A 149 -23.32 6.06 -22.71
CA TYR A 149 -22.37 5.07 -22.24
C TYR A 149 -21.25 5.76 -21.45
N PRO A 150 -21.16 5.54 -20.12
CA PRO A 150 -20.12 6.17 -19.33
C PRO A 150 -18.76 5.56 -19.66
N LYS A 151 -17.70 6.34 -19.40
CA LYS A 151 -16.34 5.82 -19.40
C LYS A 151 -16.11 4.92 -18.19
N LEU A 152 -15.25 3.94 -18.37
CA LEU A 152 -14.89 2.96 -17.36
C LEU A 152 -13.41 3.14 -17.01
N GLU A 153 -13.08 3.04 -15.72
CA GLU A 153 -11.70 3.19 -15.26
C GLU A 153 -10.79 2.11 -15.86
N TYR A 154 -11.29 0.88 -15.88
CA TYR A 154 -10.49 -0.31 -16.13
C TYR A 154 -11.35 -1.43 -16.73
N LYS A 155 -10.97 -1.91 -17.92
CA LYS A 155 -11.54 -3.09 -18.58
C LYS A 155 -10.44 -3.92 -19.20
N VAL A 156 -10.45 -5.23 -18.95
CA VAL A 156 -9.38 -6.13 -19.35
C VAL A 156 -9.91 -7.19 -20.31
N GLN A 157 -9.27 -7.35 -21.47
CA GLN A 157 -9.38 -8.57 -22.29
C GLN A 157 -8.39 -9.58 -21.71
N TYR A 158 -8.85 -10.74 -21.22
CA TYR A 158 -7.99 -11.68 -20.49
C TYR A 158 -8.09 -13.09 -21.08
N GLY A 159 -7.12 -13.48 -21.90
CA GLY A 159 -6.99 -14.86 -22.43
C GLY A 159 -8.14 -15.30 -23.35
N GLU A 160 -8.98 -14.37 -23.77
CA GLU A 160 -10.17 -14.58 -24.59
C GLU A 160 -9.94 -14.10 -26.04
N THR A 161 -10.74 -14.62 -26.97
CA THR A 161 -10.70 -14.15 -28.38
C THR A 161 -11.21 -12.72 -28.50
N ASP A 162 -10.76 -11.98 -29.49
CA ASP A 162 -11.27 -10.63 -29.77
C ASP A 162 -12.81 -10.63 -29.94
N ASN A 163 -13.36 -11.68 -30.57
CA ASN A 163 -14.81 -11.82 -30.75
C ASN A 163 -15.54 -12.03 -29.42
N ALA A 164 -15.01 -12.86 -28.53
CA ALA A 164 -15.59 -13.07 -27.20
C ALA A 164 -15.57 -11.77 -26.38
N PHE A 165 -14.45 -11.05 -26.42
CA PHE A 165 -14.33 -9.75 -25.77
C PHE A 165 -15.34 -8.73 -26.32
N LEU A 166 -15.45 -8.64 -27.64
CA LEU A 166 -16.44 -7.82 -28.33
C LEU A 166 -17.87 -8.18 -27.89
N CYS A 167 -18.26 -9.45 -28.00
CA CYS A 167 -19.61 -9.90 -27.69
C CYS A 167 -19.98 -9.60 -26.24
N ARG A 168 -19.14 -9.94 -25.26
CA ARG A 168 -19.47 -9.68 -23.84
C ARG A 168 -19.58 -8.19 -23.52
N LEU A 169 -18.78 -7.33 -24.17
CA LEU A 169 -18.86 -5.88 -23.99
C LEU A 169 -20.18 -5.33 -24.57
N LEU A 170 -20.54 -5.77 -25.77
CA LEU A 170 -21.81 -5.39 -26.40
C LEU A 170 -23.01 -5.90 -25.59
N GLU A 171 -22.95 -7.14 -25.08
CA GLU A 171 -23.94 -7.72 -24.18
C GLU A 171 -24.05 -6.96 -22.84
N GLU A 172 -22.94 -6.49 -22.26
CA GLU A 172 -22.92 -5.66 -21.04
C GLU A 172 -23.53 -4.26 -21.27
N ALA A 173 -23.22 -3.66 -22.42
CA ALA A 173 -23.75 -2.37 -22.84
C ALA A 173 -25.23 -2.44 -23.27
N GLY A 174 -25.73 -3.62 -23.64
CA GLY A 174 -27.06 -3.78 -24.24
C GLY A 174 -27.11 -3.40 -25.73
N ILE A 175 -25.97 -3.48 -26.42
CA ILE A 175 -25.83 -3.17 -27.85
C ILE A 175 -25.90 -4.48 -28.62
N ALA A 176 -26.86 -4.59 -29.54
CA ALA A 176 -26.93 -5.70 -30.47
C ALA A 176 -26.13 -5.39 -31.75
N PHE A 177 -25.75 -6.42 -32.51
CA PHE A 177 -25.21 -6.24 -33.85
C PHE A 177 -25.97 -7.04 -34.89
N VAL A 178 -26.05 -6.50 -36.10
CA VAL A 178 -26.65 -7.15 -37.29
C VAL A 178 -25.79 -6.89 -38.51
N PHE A 179 -25.99 -7.67 -39.57
CA PHE A 179 -25.33 -7.46 -40.86
C PHE A 179 -26.37 -6.92 -41.85
N ALA A 180 -26.35 -5.61 -42.07
CA ALA A 180 -27.30 -4.94 -42.94
C ALA A 180 -26.99 -5.23 -44.42
N ASN A 181 -28.02 -5.32 -45.25
CA ASN A 181 -27.87 -5.44 -46.69
C ASN A 181 -27.74 -4.04 -47.30
N ASP A 182 -26.53 -3.62 -47.66
CA ASP A 182 -26.28 -2.42 -48.47
C ASP A 182 -26.06 -2.85 -49.94
N GLU A 183 -26.79 -2.25 -50.88
CA GLU A 183 -26.78 -2.64 -52.30
C GLU A 183 -25.39 -2.53 -52.96
N ALA A 184 -24.44 -1.83 -52.34
CA ALA A 184 -23.09 -1.56 -52.85
C ALA A 184 -21.99 -2.50 -52.29
N GLY A 185 -22.11 -3.01 -51.06
CA GLY A 185 -21.04 -3.74 -50.35
C GLY A 185 -21.44 -5.12 -49.81
N GLY A 186 -22.70 -5.29 -49.42
CA GLY A 186 -23.23 -6.47 -48.75
C GLY A 186 -22.76 -6.59 -47.29
N SER A 187 -23.71 -6.91 -46.39
CA SER A 187 -23.41 -7.38 -45.03
C SER A 187 -22.62 -6.41 -44.12
N ALA A 188 -22.90 -5.11 -44.17
CA ALA A 188 -22.27 -4.12 -43.30
C ALA A 188 -22.59 -4.35 -41.80
N LEU A 189 -21.55 -4.41 -40.95
CA LEU A 189 -21.71 -4.56 -39.50
C LEU A 189 -22.39 -3.32 -38.90
N THR A 190 -23.62 -3.48 -38.41
CA THR A 190 -24.40 -2.41 -37.78
C THR A 190 -24.58 -2.69 -36.29
N LEU A 191 -24.21 -1.74 -35.44
CA LEU A 191 -24.30 -1.79 -33.99
C LEU A 191 -25.46 -0.90 -33.51
N VAL A 192 -26.42 -1.48 -32.79
CA VAL A 192 -27.70 -0.83 -32.44
C VAL A 192 -28.17 -1.22 -31.04
N ASP A 193 -28.62 -0.25 -30.25
CA ASP A 193 -29.11 -0.46 -28.87
C ASP A 193 -30.63 -0.44 -28.74
N ARG A 194 -31.34 -0.09 -29.83
CA ARG A 194 -32.81 -0.10 -29.92
C ARG A 194 -33.32 -0.75 -31.21
N PRO A 195 -32.95 -2.01 -31.51
CA PRO A 195 -33.37 -2.67 -32.74
C PRO A 195 -34.91 -2.80 -32.85
N HIS A 196 -35.61 -2.84 -31.72
CA HIS A 196 -37.08 -2.87 -31.65
C HIS A 196 -37.76 -1.57 -32.09
N ALA A 197 -37.02 -0.49 -32.29
CA ALA A 197 -37.53 0.82 -32.68
C ALA A 197 -37.08 1.26 -34.09
N GLU A 198 -36.47 0.34 -34.86
CA GLU A 198 -36.12 0.58 -36.27
C GLU A 198 -37.39 0.78 -37.12
N PRO A 199 -37.30 1.44 -38.29
CA PRO A 199 -38.46 1.59 -39.16
C PRO A 199 -38.94 0.21 -39.68
N PRO A 200 -40.26 0.01 -39.86
CA PRO A 200 -40.80 -1.17 -40.54
C PRO A 200 -40.18 -1.36 -41.93
N ARG A 201 -40.12 -2.62 -42.37
CA ARG A 201 -39.66 -2.97 -43.72
C ARG A 201 -40.40 -2.18 -44.80
N ALA A 202 -39.68 -1.82 -45.86
CA ALA A 202 -40.24 -1.05 -46.97
C ALA A 202 -41.34 -1.79 -47.76
N GLY A 203 -41.30 -3.13 -47.77
CA GLY A 203 -42.29 -3.98 -48.45
C GLY A 203 -43.68 -4.04 -47.79
N GLY A 204 -43.89 -3.32 -46.67
CA GLY A 204 -45.16 -3.34 -45.94
C GLY A 204 -45.43 -4.65 -45.18
N PRO A 205 -46.64 -4.79 -44.60
CA PRO A 205 -47.04 -5.99 -43.86
C PRO A 205 -47.08 -7.24 -44.75
N LEU A 206 -46.76 -8.40 -44.15
CA LEU A 206 -46.82 -9.69 -44.84
C LEU A 206 -48.20 -10.31 -44.68
N ARG A 207 -48.84 -10.64 -45.80
CA ARG A 207 -50.14 -11.30 -45.77
C ARG A 207 -50.01 -12.74 -45.26
N PHE A 208 -50.79 -13.09 -44.24
CA PHE A 208 -50.89 -14.47 -43.79
C PHE A 208 -51.67 -15.33 -44.79
N VAL A 209 -51.06 -16.43 -45.21
CA VAL A 209 -51.65 -17.43 -46.11
C VAL A 209 -51.38 -18.82 -45.54
N ASP A 210 -52.42 -19.51 -45.08
CA ASP A 210 -52.29 -20.83 -44.43
C ASP A 210 -51.75 -21.90 -45.39
N SER A 211 -52.22 -21.92 -46.63
CA SER A 211 -51.77 -22.83 -47.69
C SER A 211 -51.47 -22.04 -48.97
N PRO A 212 -50.27 -21.45 -49.09
CA PRO A 212 -49.90 -20.66 -50.26
C PRO A 212 -49.79 -21.55 -51.51
N ASN A 213 -50.37 -21.11 -52.63
CA ASN A 213 -50.12 -21.71 -53.94
C ASN A 213 -48.84 -21.09 -54.52
N GLN A 214 -47.86 -21.89 -54.92
CA GLN A 214 -46.52 -21.42 -55.30
C GLN A 214 -46.47 -20.47 -56.53
N VAL A 215 -47.61 -20.28 -57.22
CA VAL A 215 -47.80 -19.35 -58.35
C VAL A 215 -48.19 -17.93 -57.89
N THR A 216 -48.43 -17.67 -56.60
CA THR A 216 -48.72 -16.30 -56.14
C THR A 216 -47.53 -15.37 -56.39
N GLU A 217 -47.74 -14.33 -57.20
CA GLU A 217 -46.79 -13.23 -57.46
C GLU A 217 -46.70 -12.23 -56.29
N THR A 218 -47.14 -12.60 -55.08
CA THR A 218 -47.19 -11.73 -53.90
C THR A 218 -46.42 -12.31 -52.73
N GLU A 219 -45.87 -11.44 -51.89
CA GLU A 219 -45.22 -11.84 -50.65
C GLU A 219 -46.23 -12.38 -49.63
N PHE A 220 -45.86 -13.43 -48.90
CA PHE A 220 -46.71 -14.04 -47.89
C PHE A 220 -45.93 -14.50 -46.66
N VAL A 221 -46.67 -14.73 -45.59
CA VAL A 221 -46.22 -15.48 -44.42
C VAL A 221 -47.13 -16.69 -44.19
N THR A 222 -46.54 -17.84 -43.88
CA THR A 222 -47.25 -19.09 -43.63
C THR A 222 -46.64 -19.83 -42.44
N ARG A 223 -47.31 -20.88 -41.97
CA ARG A 223 -46.84 -21.74 -40.86
C ARG A 223 -46.40 -20.95 -39.62
N VAL A 224 -47.14 -19.88 -39.32
CA VAL A 224 -46.88 -19.01 -38.16
C VAL A 224 -47.14 -19.78 -36.87
N ARG A 225 -46.19 -19.73 -35.93
CA ARG A 225 -46.27 -20.34 -34.60
C ARG A 225 -45.91 -19.29 -33.56
N LEU A 226 -46.83 -19.03 -32.64
CA LEU A 226 -46.61 -18.18 -31.47
C LEU A 226 -46.29 -19.05 -30.25
N ALA A 227 -45.18 -18.77 -29.58
CA ALA A 227 -44.73 -19.46 -28.38
C ALA A 227 -44.53 -18.49 -27.22
N HIS A 228 -44.87 -18.97 -26.02
CA HIS A 228 -44.63 -18.29 -24.75
C HIS A 228 -43.75 -19.18 -23.87
N GLU A 229 -42.72 -18.61 -23.25
CA GLU A 229 -41.84 -19.32 -22.33
C GLU A 229 -41.74 -18.58 -21.00
N VAL A 230 -41.67 -19.32 -19.89
CA VAL A 230 -41.43 -18.73 -18.56
C VAL A 230 -40.01 -18.20 -18.51
N ARG A 231 -39.84 -16.93 -18.13
CA ARG A 231 -38.53 -16.29 -17.99
C ARG A 231 -38.37 -15.66 -16.60
N PRO A 232 -37.13 -15.44 -16.11
CA PRO A 232 -36.90 -14.67 -14.89
C PRO A 232 -37.63 -13.33 -14.92
N GLY A 233 -38.32 -12.99 -13.82
CA GLY A 233 -39.10 -11.75 -13.72
C GLY A 233 -38.53 -10.72 -12.75
N ALA A 234 -37.44 -11.04 -12.05
CA ALA A 234 -36.76 -10.13 -11.14
C ALA A 234 -35.24 -10.30 -11.25
N LEU A 235 -34.48 -9.21 -11.15
CA LEU A 235 -33.03 -9.24 -11.12
C LEU A 235 -32.49 -8.15 -10.18
N ALA A 236 -31.54 -8.54 -9.34
CA ALA A 236 -30.89 -7.70 -8.35
C ALA A 236 -29.36 -7.83 -8.45
N LEU A 237 -28.68 -6.69 -8.44
CA LEU A 237 -27.21 -6.58 -8.41
C LEU A 237 -26.74 -5.96 -7.09
N ARG A 238 -25.67 -6.53 -6.53
CA ARG A 238 -24.99 -6.06 -5.32
C ARG A 238 -23.51 -5.83 -5.60
N ASP A 239 -22.98 -4.78 -5.00
CA ASP A 239 -21.55 -4.42 -5.07
C ASP A 239 -21.11 -3.80 -3.73
N HIS A 240 -19.82 -3.53 -3.56
CA HIS A 240 -19.23 -2.96 -2.35
C HIS A 240 -18.30 -1.79 -2.67
N ASP A 241 -18.68 -0.59 -2.24
CA ASP A 241 -17.85 0.60 -2.33
C ASP A 241 -16.96 0.73 -1.09
N PHE A 242 -15.66 0.50 -1.25
CA PHE A 242 -14.70 0.66 -0.16
C PHE A 242 -14.47 2.12 0.25
N ARG A 243 -14.85 3.11 -0.56
CA ARG A 243 -14.83 4.54 -0.18
C ARG A 243 -16.05 4.93 0.63
N ASN A 244 -17.13 4.17 0.53
CA ASN A 244 -18.35 4.37 1.29
C ASN A 244 -18.90 3.04 1.83
N PRO A 245 -18.16 2.36 2.72
CA PRO A 245 -18.42 0.96 3.08
C PRO A 245 -19.75 0.72 3.80
N ALA A 246 -20.31 1.75 4.44
CA ALA A 246 -21.62 1.68 5.09
C ALA A 246 -22.80 1.80 4.11
N TYR A 247 -22.56 2.33 2.89
CA TYR A 247 -23.61 2.53 1.92
C TYR A 247 -24.01 1.22 1.25
N PRO A 248 -25.29 0.81 1.33
CA PRO A 248 -25.73 -0.40 0.71
C PRO A 248 -25.90 -0.19 -0.79
N LEU A 249 -24.84 -0.46 -1.54
CA LEU A 249 -24.86 -0.35 -3.00
C LEU A 249 -25.68 -1.48 -3.63
N PHE A 250 -26.84 -1.15 -4.19
CA PHE A 250 -27.82 -2.13 -4.69
C PHE A 250 -28.54 -1.59 -5.93
N GLY A 251 -28.81 -2.46 -6.91
CA GLY A 251 -29.49 -2.14 -8.16
C GLY A 251 -30.56 -3.18 -8.47
N GLU A 252 -31.82 -2.76 -8.51
CA GLU A 252 -32.97 -3.63 -8.76
C GLU A 252 -33.68 -3.22 -10.04
N ALA A 253 -33.93 -4.20 -10.91
CA ALA A 253 -34.80 -4.03 -12.06
C ALA A 253 -36.29 -4.07 -11.64
N PRO A 254 -37.18 -3.32 -12.31
CA PRO A 254 -38.63 -3.44 -12.08
C PRO A 254 -39.10 -4.88 -12.23
N ARG A 255 -39.82 -5.39 -11.23
CA ARG A 255 -40.33 -6.76 -11.21
C ARG A 255 -41.44 -6.95 -12.24
N SER A 256 -41.41 -8.08 -12.93
CA SER A 256 -42.48 -8.55 -13.80
C SER A 256 -43.67 -9.07 -12.97
N PRO A 257 -44.87 -9.24 -13.55
CA PRO A 257 -46.01 -9.83 -12.85
C PRO A 257 -45.76 -11.27 -12.37
N GLU A 258 -46.56 -11.72 -11.38
CA GLU A 258 -46.56 -13.10 -10.89
C GLU A 258 -46.97 -14.10 -12.02
N PRO A 259 -46.41 -15.32 -12.04
CA PRO A 259 -45.49 -15.90 -11.06
C PRO A 259 -44.00 -15.59 -11.33
N GLU A 260 -43.67 -14.90 -12.42
CA GLU A 260 -42.27 -14.70 -12.85
C GLU A 260 -41.49 -13.78 -11.91
N SER A 261 -42.16 -12.86 -11.20
CA SER A 261 -41.56 -12.05 -10.12
C SER A 261 -40.83 -12.87 -9.05
N ARG A 262 -41.24 -14.14 -8.85
CA ARG A 262 -40.61 -15.06 -7.88
C ARG A 262 -39.33 -15.69 -8.40
N LEU A 263 -39.09 -15.64 -9.71
CA LEU A 263 -37.91 -16.20 -10.37
C LEU A 263 -36.79 -15.16 -10.39
N GLU A 264 -36.39 -14.73 -9.20
CA GLU A 264 -35.36 -13.71 -9.03
C GLU A 264 -33.95 -14.24 -9.36
N GLN A 265 -33.18 -13.41 -10.06
CA GLN A 265 -31.76 -13.61 -10.30
C GLN A 265 -30.97 -12.59 -9.46
N TYR A 266 -30.35 -13.04 -8.37
CA TYR A 266 -29.51 -12.20 -7.52
C TYR A 266 -28.04 -12.42 -7.84
N ARG A 267 -27.27 -11.35 -8.05
CA ARG A 267 -25.82 -11.42 -8.31
C ARG A 267 -25.05 -10.43 -7.42
N TYR A 268 -23.94 -10.90 -6.86
CA TYR A 268 -22.91 -10.04 -6.29
C TYR A 268 -21.77 -9.94 -7.31
N GLU A 269 -21.44 -8.73 -7.75
CA GLU A 269 -20.44 -8.50 -8.79
C GLU A 269 -19.59 -7.27 -8.42
N PRO A 270 -18.34 -7.47 -7.94
CA PRO A 270 -17.45 -6.38 -7.57
C PRO A 270 -17.20 -5.42 -8.72
N GLY A 271 -17.33 -4.12 -8.46
CA GLY A 271 -17.10 -3.07 -9.46
C GLY A 271 -18.20 -2.93 -10.51
N ALA A 272 -19.31 -3.67 -10.40
CA ALA A 272 -20.42 -3.57 -11.34
C ALA A 272 -21.08 -2.18 -11.41
N PHE A 273 -20.84 -1.36 -10.40
CA PHE A 273 -21.37 0.00 -10.25
C PHE A 273 -20.29 1.07 -10.49
N LEU A 274 -19.04 0.67 -10.76
CA LEU A 274 -17.90 1.57 -10.87
C LEU A 274 -17.82 2.18 -12.28
N VAL A 275 -17.98 3.51 -12.36
CA VAL A 275 -17.92 4.28 -13.62
C VAL A 275 -17.26 5.63 -13.40
N GLU A 276 -16.76 6.25 -14.47
CA GLU A 276 -16.29 7.63 -14.40
C GLU A 276 -17.46 8.60 -14.32
N THR A 277 -17.53 9.32 -13.20
CA THR A 277 -18.60 10.32 -12.95
C THR A 277 -18.15 11.74 -13.27
N GLY A 278 -16.91 11.92 -13.77
CA GLY A 278 -16.35 13.22 -14.15
C GLY A 278 -15.97 14.14 -12.99
N LYS A 279 -16.12 13.70 -11.73
CA LYS A 279 -15.73 14.45 -10.54
C LYS A 279 -14.74 13.62 -9.72
N GLY A 280 -13.47 14.03 -9.67
CA GLY A 280 -12.47 13.46 -8.77
C GLY A 280 -12.83 13.61 -7.29
N GLY A 281 -13.77 14.51 -6.96
CA GLY A 281 -14.34 14.62 -5.63
C GLY A 281 -13.31 15.02 -4.56
N GLY A 282 -12.72 16.21 -4.68
CA GLY A 282 -11.84 16.77 -3.63
C GLY A 282 -10.65 15.91 -3.20
N THR A 283 -10.26 14.92 -4.00
CA THR A 283 -9.18 13.98 -3.67
C THR A 283 -7.80 14.62 -3.85
N PRO A 284 -6.76 14.13 -3.15
CA PRO A 284 -5.40 14.61 -3.30
C PRO A 284 -4.86 14.47 -4.73
N VAL A 285 -3.81 15.22 -5.07
CA VAL A 285 -3.20 15.27 -6.41
C VAL A 285 -2.81 13.89 -6.95
N ALA A 286 -2.51 12.91 -6.09
CA ALA A 286 -2.19 11.55 -6.52
C ALA A 286 -3.40 10.77 -7.09
N ASP A 287 -4.65 11.12 -6.78
CA ASP A 287 -5.86 10.47 -7.34
C ASP A 287 -6.45 11.26 -8.53
N ASP A 288 -5.68 12.16 -9.16
CA ASP A 288 -6.15 13.04 -10.25
C ASP A 288 -6.71 12.28 -11.46
N ARG A 289 -6.16 11.10 -11.76
CA ARG A 289 -6.66 10.18 -12.80
C ARG A 289 -7.72 9.20 -12.29
N GLY A 290 -7.89 9.05 -10.98
CA GLY A 290 -8.86 8.15 -10.36
C GLY A 290 -10.25 8.78 -10.23
N VAL A 291 -10.90 9.09 -11.36
CA VAL A 291 -12.21 9.77 -11.37
C VAL A 291 -13.41 8.81 -11.31
N ALA A 292 -13.16 7.51 -11.25
CA ALA A 292 -14.21 6.51 -11.17
C ALA A 292 -14.79 6.39 -9.76
N ARG A 293 -16.11 6.36 -9.67
CA ARG A 293 -16.87 6.27 -8.43
C ARG A 293 -18.00 5.26 -8.61
N TYR A 294 -18.40 4.65 -7.51
CA TYR A 294 -19.55 3.76 -7.51
C TYR A 294 -20.83 4.58 -7.66
N ASP A 295 -21.59 4.33 -8.72
CA ASP A 295 -22.82 5.02 -9.04
C ASP A 295 -24.03 4.06 -9.02
N GLN A 296 -24.98 4.35 -8.13
CA GLN A 296 -26.16 3.48 -7.96
C GLN A 296 -27.09 3.50 -9.16
N ALA A 297 -27.24 4.65 -9.83
CA ALA A 297 -28.10 4.77 -11.00
C ALA A 297 -27.59 3.89 -12.15
N PHE A 298 -26.28 3.87 -12.37
CA PHE A 298 -25.63 3.00 -13.33
C PHE A 298 -25.88 1.52 -13.03
N GLY A 299 -25.69 1.08 -11.78
CA GLY A 299 -25.95 -0.31 -11.40
C GLY A 299 -27.42 -0.71 -11.49
N LYS A 300 -28.35 0.20 -11.19
CA LYS A 300 -29.79 -0.01 -11.44
C LYS A 300 -30.08 -0.20 -12.93
N ALA A 301 -29.58 0.69 -13.79
CA ALA A 301 -29.75 0.57 -15.24
C ALA A 301 -29.12 -0.72 -15.77
N ARG A 302 -27.99 -1.16 -15.20
CA ARG A 302 -27.37 -2.44 -15.52
C ARG A 302 -28.27 -3.63 -15.14
N ALA A 303 -28.86 -3.62 -13.96
CA ALA A 303 -29.82 -4.67 -13.55
C ALA A 303 -31.02 -4.74 -14.50
N GLU A 304 -31.56 -3.59 -14.91
CA GLU A 304 -32.65 -3.50 -15.88
C GLU A 304 -32.28 -4.10 -17.24
N ARG A 305 -31.09 -3.77 -17.77
CA ARG A 305 -30.59 -4.34 -19.03
C ARG A 305 -30.46 -5.85 -18.96
N LEU A 306 -29.90 -6.37 -17.87
CA LEU A 306 -29.75 -7.81 -17.65
C LEU A 306 -31.09 -8.54 -17.62
N LEU A 307 -32.09 -7.98 -16.93
CA LEU A 307 -33.41 -8.59 -16.86
C LEU A 307 -34.09 -8.61 -18.23
N LEU A 308 -34.04 -7.50 -18.97
CA LEU A 308 -34.60 -7.40 -20.32
C LEU A 308 -33.92 -8.41 -21.28
N GLY A 309 -32.58 -8.51 -21.25
CA GLY A 309 -31.84 -9.50 -22.03
C GLY A 309 -32.18 -10.95 -21.68
N ALA A 310 -32.34 -11.26 -20.39
CA ALA A 310 -32.75 -12.60 -19.92
C ALA A 310 -34.18 -12.98 -20.34
N ARG A 311 -35.01 -11.97 -20.61
CA ARG A 311 -36.41 -12.10 -21.05
C ARG A 311 -36.57 -12.02 -22.57
N ALA A 312 -35.50 -11.75 -23.32
CA ALA A 312 -35.51 -11.82 -24.77
C ALA A 312 -35.97 -13.21 -25.22
N GLY A 313 -36.96 -13.26 -26.12
CA GLY A 313 -37.56 -14.51 -26.60
C GLY A 313 -38.66 -15.09 -25.70
N LYS A 314 -39.10 -14.40 -24.63
CA LYS A 314 -40.29 -14.79 -23.84
C LYS A 314 -41.51 -15.04 -24.72
N ARG A 315 -41.72 -14.16 -25.71
CA ARG A 315 -42.75 -14.23 -26.74
C ARG A 315 -42.06 -14.34 -28.08
N LEU A 316 -42.14 -15.51 -28.69
CA LEU A 316 -41.45 -15.83 -29.93
C LEU A 316 -42.45 -16.19 -31.02
N VAL A 317 -42.25 -15.64 -32.21
CA VAL A 317 -43.04 -15.92 -33.39
C VAL A 317 -42.12 -16.56 -34.43
N SER A 318 -42.36 -17.82 -34.78
CA SER A 318 -41.65 -18.48 -35.88
C SER A 318 -42.57 -18.64 -37.08
N PHE A 319 -42.04 -18.45 -38.29
CA PHE A 319 -42.83 -18.46 -39.51
C PHE A 319 -42.00 -18.80 -40.75
N GLU A 320 -42.69 -19.12 -41.84
CA GLU A 320 -42.11 -19.30 -43.17
C GLU A 320 -42.61 -18.21 -44.12
N THR A 321 -41.77 -17.80 -45.07
CA THR A 321 -42.06 -16.68 -45.97
C THR A 321 -41.29 -16.82 -47.28
N ASN A 322 -41.69 -16.06 -48.30
CA ASN A 322 -40.98 -15.84 -49.56
C ASN A 322 -40.38 -14.42 -49.69
N ALA A 323 -40.44 -13.61 -48.61
CA ALA A 323 -39.93 -12.24 -48.58
C ALA A 323 -38.41 -12.21 -48.33
N ILE A 324 -37.62 -12.23 -49.41
CA ILE A 324 -36.15 -12.32 -49.37
C ILE A 324 -35.48 -11.11 -48.70
N ASP A 325 -36.18 -9.98 -48.63
CA ASP A 325 -35.72 -8.72 -48.02
C ASP A 325 -35.73 -8.76 -46.48
N LEU A 326 -36.33 -9.78 -45.85
CA LEU A 326 -36.30 -9.92 -44.39
C LEU A 326 -34.92 -10.35 -43.88
N LEU A 327 -34.30 -9.54 -43.03
CA LEU A 327 -33.06 -9.87 -42.33
C LEU A 327 -33.20 -9.69 -40.81
N PRO A 328 -32.33 -10.32 -40.00
CA PRO A 328 -32.29 -10.01 -38.58
C PRO A 328 -32.07 -8.52 -38.34
N GLY A 329 -32.89 -7.93 -37.46
CA GLY A 329 -32.93 -6.49 -37.23
C GLY A 329 -34.07 -5.76 -37.97
N SER A 330 -34.69 -6.37 -38.99
CA SER A 330 -35.85 -5.79 -39.66
C SER A 330 -37.11 -5.88 -38.80
N ILE A 331 -37.98 -4.87 -38.90
CA ILE A 331 -39.32 -4.91 -38.31
C ILE A 331 -40.35 -5.30 -39.38
N CYS A 332 -41.17 -6.30 -39.09
CA CYS A 332 -42.29 -6.72 -39.93
C CYS A 332 -43.60 -6.79 -39.12
N SER A 333 -44.71 -6.89 -39.82
CA SER A 333 -46.03 -7.15 -39.25
C SER A 333 -46.82 -8.08 -40.17
N PHE A 334 -47.89 -8.67 -39.65
CA PHE A 334 -48.72 -9.60 -40.40
C PHE A 334 -50.10 -9.01 -40.68
N GLU A 335 -50.61 -9.26 -41.88
CA GLU A 335 -51.98 -8.95 -42.28
C GLU A 335 -52.83 -10.22 -42.28
N ASN A 336 -54.09 -10.10 -41.87
CA ASN A 336 -55.09 -11.18 -41.89
C ASN A 336 -54.71 -12.44 -41.06
N HIS A 337 -53.86 -12.32 -40.05
CA HIS A 337 -53.58 -13.45 -39.14
C HIS A 337 -54.73 -13.63 -38.13
N PRO A 338 -55.24 -14.86 -37.88
CA PRO A 338 -56.43 -15.08 -37.05
C PRO A 338 -56.20 -14.88 -35.54
N HIS A 339 -54.96 -14.94 -35.08
CA HIS A 339 -54.61 -14.80 -33.65
C HIS A 339 -54.55 -13.33 -33.21
N ALA A 340 -55.27 -12.96 -32.15
CA ALA A 340 -55.43 -11.57 -31.70
C ALA A 340 -54.12 -10.85 -31.34
N GLU A 341 -53.12 -11.55 -30.79
CA GLU A 341 -51.78 -10.95 -30.52
C GLU A 341 -50.99 -10.60 -31.78
N LEU A 342 -51.33 -11.20 -32.93
CA LEU A 342 -50.65 -11.00 -34.22
C LEU A 342 -51.52 -10.17 -35.17
N ASN A 343 -52.28 -9.23 -34.60
CA ASN A 343 -53.10 -8.29 -35.38
C ASN A 343 -52.22 -7.29 -36.17
N GLU A 344 -52.84 -6.49 -37.02
CA GLU A 344 -52.13 -5.56 -37.91
C GLU A 344 -51.33 -4.47 -37.19
N ALA A 345 -51.63 -4.18 -35.92
CA ALA A 345 -50.87 -3.24 -35.09
C ALA A 345 -49.65 -3.89 -34.41
N ALA A 346 -49.55 -5.23 -34.41
CA ALA A 346 -48.44 -5.94 -33.79
C ALA A 346 -47.20 -5.90 -34.71
N THR A 347 -46.16 -5.22 -34.25
CA THR A 347 -44.86 -5.15 -34.92
C THR A 347 -43.87 -6.14 -34.29
N LEU A 348 -43.17 -6.86 -35.15
CA LEU A 348 -42.26 -7.95 -34.81
C LEU A 348 -40.84 -7.62 -35.30
N LEU A 349 -39.87 -7.72 -34.40
CA LEU A 349 -38.45 -7.63 -34.70
C LEU A 349 -37.93 -9.00 -35.10
N VAL A 350 -37.47 -9.15 -36.34
CA VAL A 350 -36.86 -10.39 -36.82
C VAL A 350 -35.54 -10.63 -36.08
N SER A 351 -35.47 -11.70 -35.31
CA SER A 351 -34.30 -12.06 -34.50
C SER A 351 -33.39 -13.07 -35.19
N GLU A 352 -33.94 -13.91 -36.07
CA GLU A 352 -33.21 -14.98 -36.76
C GLU A 352 -33.87 -15.27 -38.12
N CYS A 353 -33.07 -15.56 -39.14
CA CYS A 353 -33.51 -16.01 -40.45
C CYS A 353 -32.65 -17.19 -40.92
N ALA A 354 -33.29 -18.12 -41.63
CA ALA A 354 -32.61 -19.14 -42.39
C ALA A 354 -33.21 -19.23 -43.80
N VAL A 355 -32.34 -19.30 -44.80
CA VAL A 355 -32.70 -19.39 -46.22
C VAL A 355 -32.04 -20.64 -46.79
N GLU A 356 -32.81 -21.55 -47.36
CA GLU A 356 -32.31 -22.77 -47.98
C GLU A 356 -32.89 -22.94 -49.37
N GLY A 357 -32.08 -23.33 -50.34
CA GLY A 357 -32.57 -23.56 -51.71
C GLY A 357 -31.57 -24.25 -52.61
N ASP A 358 -32.04 -24.64 -53.79
CA ASP A 358 -31.23 -25.11 -54.91
C ASP A 358 -31.76 -24.52 -56.23
N PRO A 359 -30.98 -24.57 -57.33
CA PRO A 359 -31.37 -23.97 -58.60
C PRO A 359 -32.60 -24.59 -59.29
N THR A 360 -33.00 -25.82 -58.91
CA THR A 360 -34.07 -26.57 -59.57
C THR A 360 -35.37 -26.65 -58.76
N LEU A 361 -35.28 -26.47 -57.45
CA LEU A 361 -36.37 -26.45 -56.49
C LEU A 361 -36.69 -25.01 -56.05
N GLU A 362 -37.76 -24.91 -55.28
CA GLU A 362 -38.14 -23.69 -54.59
C GLU A 362 -37.25 -23.48 -53.36
N TRP A 363 -36.79 -22.23 -53.17
CA TRP A 363 -36.10 -21.84 -51.97
C TRP A 363 -37.12 -21.58 -50.86
N ARG A 364 -36.77 -21.99 -49.64
CA ARG A 364 -37.58 -21.85 -48.43
C ARG A 364 -36.88 -20.89 -47.48
N MET A 365 -37.63 -19.94 -46.96
CA MET A 365 -37.15 -19.05 -45.92
C MET A 365 -37.99 -19.20 -44.66
N SER A 366 -37.31 -19.40 -43.54
CA SER A 366 -37.90 -19.44 -42.21
C SER A 366 -37.29 -18.33 -41.36
N ALA A 367 -38.11 -17.69 -40.53
CA ALA A 367 -37.67 -16.64 -39.63
C ALA A 367 -38.26 -16.80 -38.24
N GLN A 368 -37.57 -16.23 -37.27
CA GLN A 368 -38.06 -16.02 -35.91
C GLN A 368 -38.08 -14.52 -35.63
N ALA A 369 -39.09 -14.08 -34.90
CA ALA A 369 -39.25 -12.71 -34.48
C ALA A 369 -39.78 -12.60 -33.05
N VAL A 370 -39.50 -11.47 -32.43
CA VAL A 370 -39.96 -11.10 -31.08
C VAL A 370 -40.80 -9.84 -31.17
N PHE A 371 -41.72 -9.65 -30.22
CA PHE A 371 -42.54 -8.44 -30.21
C PHE A 371 -41.71 -7.20 -29.86
N THR A 372 -42.08 -6.08 -30.47
CA THR A 372 -41.40 -4.78 -30.30
C THR A 372 -41.99 -3.92 -29.18
N ASP A 373 -43.09 -4.38 -28.56
CA ASP A 373 -43.73 -3.75 -27.40
C ASP A 373 -42.89 -3.85 -26.11
N VAL A 374 -41.88 -4.72 -26.11
CA VAL A 374 -40.85 -4.83 -25.08
C VAL A 374 -39.49 -4.50 -25.69
N PRO A 375 -38.66 -3.67 -25.04
CA PRO A 375 -37.31 -3.39 -25.51
C PRO A 375 -36.49 -4.67 -25.67
N TYR A 376 -35.96 -4.89 -26.88
CA TYR A 376 -35.01 -5.97 -27.14
C TYR A 376 -33.60 -5.55 -26.74
N LEU A 377 -32.97 -6.35 -25.88
CA LEU A 377 -31.54 -6.27 -25.55
C LEU A 377 -30.89 -7.64 -25.76
N PRO A 378 -29.61 -7.69 -26.17
CA PRO A 378 -28.91 -8.95 -26.34
C PRO A 378 -28.81 -9.71 -25.00
N PRO A 379 -29.09 -11.02 -24.97
CA PRO A 379 -28.87 -11.84 -23.78
C PRO A 379 -27.38 -11.97 -23.49
N GLN A 380 -26.99 -11.93 -22.21
CA GLN A 380 -25.61 -12.19 -21.80
C GLN A 380 -25.29 -13.69 -21.90
N ARG A 381 -24.65 -14.09 -22.99
CA ARG A 381 -24.28 -15.48 -23.30
C ARG A 381 -22.77 -15.69 -23.26
N THR A 382 -22.00 -14.65 -23.54
CA THR A 382 -20.55 -14.76 -23.66
C THR A 382 -19.93 -14.74 -22.25
N PRO A 383 -19.26 -15.83 -21.82
CA PRO A 383 -18.71 -15.91 -20.48
C PRO A 383 -17.56 -14.91 -20.30
N LYS A 384 -17.58 -14.16 -19.20
CA LYS A 384 -16.45 -13.31 -18.81
C LYS A 384 -15.29 -14.22 -18.33
N PRO A 385 -14.06 -14.02 -18.79
CA PRO A 385 -12.93 -14.79 -18.31
C PRO A 385 -12.67 -14.52 -16.83
N ARG A 386 -12.11 -15.52 -16.14
CA ARG A 386 -11.72 -15.43 -14.72
C ARG A 386 -10.23 -15.68 -14.57
N VAL A 387 -9.61 -14.95 -13.64
CA VAL A 387 -8.24 -15.19 -13.21
C VAL A 387 -8.25 -16.18 -12.06
N GLU A 388 -7.70 -17.36 -12.29
CA GLU A 388 -7.51 -18.37 -11.26
C GLU A 388 -6.22 -18.07 -10.48
N GLY A 389 -6.33 -17.81 -9.17
CA GLY A 389 -5.20 -17.61 -8.27
C GLY A 389 -4.65 -16.18 -8.21
N VAL A 390 -3.32 -16.07 -8.05
CA VAL A 390 -2.59 -14.79 -7.92
C VAL A 390 -1.51 -14.68 -8.98
N GLN A 391 -1.19 -13.45 -9.39
CA GLN A 391 -0.20 -13.16 -10.44
C GLN A 391 0.83 -12.16 -9.95
N SER A 392 2.09 -12.31 -10.39
CA SER A 392 3.11 -11.29 -10.17
C SER A 392 2.83 -10.05 -11.03
N ALA A 393 3.08 -8.87 -10.47
CA ALA A 393 3.11 -7.60 -11.18
C ALA A 393 4.20 -6.68 -10.61
N THR A 394 4.67 -5.74 -11.42
CA THR A 394 5.68 -4.75 -10.99
C THR A 394 4.97 -3.45 -10.61
N VAL A 395 5.25 -2.89 -9.44
CA VAL A 395 4.73 -1.58 -9.03
C VAL A 395 5.32 -0.49 -9.93
N VAL A 396 4.49 0.42 -10.43
CA VAL A 396 4.88 1.48 -11.37
C VAL A 396 4.44 2.86 -10.87
N GLY A 397 5.06 3.91 -11.39
CA GLY A 397 4.76 5.29 -11.07
C GLY A 397 5.43 6.26 -12.05
N PRO A 398 5.26 7.58 -11.87
CA PRO A 398 5.90 8.58 -12.71
C PRO A 398 7.42 8.47 -12.66
N ALA A 399 8.07 8.84 -13.76
CA ALA A 399 9.53 8.81 -13.86
C ALA A 399 10.20 9.58 -12.70
N GLY A 400 11.18 8.94 -12.05
CA GLY A 400 11.95 9.52 -10.94
C GLY A 400 11.28 9.45 -9.55
N GLN A 401 10.04 8.94 -9.44
CA GLN A 401 9.40 8.71 -8.14
C GLN A 401 9.69 7.29 -7.62
N GLU A 402 10.14 7.18 -6.38
CA GLU A 402 10.30 5.88 -5.70
C GLU A 402 8.98 5.37 -5.09
N ILE A 403 8.06 6.28 -4.74
CA ILE A 403 6.78 5.97 -4.10
C ILE A 403 5.70 6.76 -4.83
N HIS A 404 4.72 6.06 -5.38
CA HIS A 404 3.57 6.64 -6.05
C HIS A 404 2.29 6.01 -5.50
N VAL A 405 1.55 6.78 -4.69
CA VAL A 405 0.49 6.26 -3.82
C VAL A 405 -0.61 7.30 -3.64
N ASP A 406 -1.86 6.86 -3.49
CA ASP A 406 -3.01 7.71 -3.22
C ASP A 406 -3.38 7.79 -1.71
N GLU A 407 -4.51 8.43 -1.39
CA GLU A 407 -4.98 8.63 -0.01
C GLU A 407 -5.34 7.34 0.75
N LEU A 408 -5.52 6.22 0.04
CA LEU A 408 -5.87 4.92 0.60
C LEU A 408 -4.69 3.94 0.60
N GLY A 409 -3.49 4.39 0.23
CA GLY A 409 -2.34 3.49 0.13
C GLY A 409 -2.36 2.60 -1.12
N ARG A 410 -3.17 2.93 -2.13
CA ARG A 410 -3.23 2.21 -3.41
C ARG A 410 -2.01 2.55 -4.26
N VAL A 411 -1.57 1.58 -5.06
CA VAL A 411 -0.46 1.75 -6.01
C VAL A 411 -0.91 1.32 -7.42
N ARG A 412 -0.13 1.65 -8.44
CA ARG A 412 -0.32 1.16 -9.81
C ARG A 412 0.68 0.05 -10.09
N VAL A 413 0.35 -0.87 -11.00
CA VAL A 413 1.22 -1.97 -11.39
C VAL A 413 1.24 -2.15 -12.90
N GLN A 414 2.24 -2.87 -13.40
CA GLN A 414 2.22 -3.45 -14.73
C GLN A 414 2.32 -4.97 -14.63
N PHE A 415 1.40 -5.66 -15.32
CA PHE A 415 1.41 -7.11 -15.42
C PHE A 415 2.42 -7.58 -16.48
N PRO A 416 3.09 -8.74 -16.30
CA PRO A 416 4.02 -9.28 -17.29
C PRO A 416 3.39 -9.60 -18.65
N TRP A 417 2.08 -9.88 -18.68
CA TRP A 417 1.32 -10.14 -19.90
C TRP A 417 0.85 -8.87 -20.60
N ASP A 418 0.92 -7.71 -19.95
CA ASP A 418 0.56 -6.43 -20.55
C ASP A 418 1.70 -5.92 -21.43
N ARG A 419 1.57 -6.18 -22.73
CA ARG A 419 2.55 -5.79 -23.75
C ARG A 419 2.42 -4.35 -24.21
N GLU A 420 1.30 -3.70 -23.91
CA GLU A 420 0.99 -2.33 -24.36
C GLU A 420 1.36 -1.28 -23.29
N GLY A 421 1.49 -1.71 -22.03
CA GLY A 421 2.00 -0.92 -20.91
C GLY A 421 3.46 -0.46 -21.08
N ARG A 422 3.77 0.74 -20.58
CA ARG A 422 5.07 1.43 -20.76
C ARG A 422 5.93 1.51 -19.49
N LEU A 423 5.57 0.75 -18.46
CA LEU A 423 6.15 0.76 -17.11
C LEU A 423 6.07 2.13 -16.44
N ASP A 424 4.95 2.82 -16.65
CA ASP A 424 4.67 4.17 -16.14
C ASP A 424 3.36 4.22 -15.33
N ASP A 425 3.03 5.40 -14.83
CA ASP A 425 1.78 5.68 -14.10
C ASP A 425 0.51 5.52 -14.96
N GLY A 426 0.62 5.19 -16.25
CA GLY A 426 -0.49 4.86 -17.13
C GLY A 426 -0.77 3.36 -17.27
N SER A 427 0.02 2.49 -16.65
CA SER A 427 -0.05 1.03 -16.91
C SER A 427 -1.28 0.35 -16.29
N SER A 428 -1.81 0.86 -15.17
CA SER A 428 -3.04 0.34 -14.55
C SER A 428 -3.85 1.41 -13.83
N SER A 429 -5.06 1.03 -13.41
CA SER A 429 -5.84 1.74 -12.41
C SER A 429 -5.17 1.67 -11.03
N TRP A 430 -5.75 2.37 -10.05
CA TRP A 430 -5.32 2.33 -8.66
C TRP A 430 -5.75 1.05 -7.95
N ILE A 431 -4.77 0.27 -7.48
CA ILE A 431 -4.98 -1.06 -6.89
C ILE A 431 -4.72 -1.02 -5.39
N ARG A 432 -5.69 -1.49 -4.58
CA ARG A 432 -5.53 -1.62 -3.12
C ARG A 432 -4.46 -2.64 -2.78
N ALA A 433 -3.64 -2.33 -1.78
CA ALA A 433 -2.65 -3.25 -1.25
C ALA A 433 -3.03 -3.74 0.15
N SER A 434 -3.12 -5.06 0.29
CA SER A 434 -3.29 -5.75 1.57
C SER A 434 -2.19 -5.33 2.55
N GLN A 435 -2.57 -5.10 3.80
CA GLN A 435 -1.69 -4.70 4.89
C GLN A 435 -1.69 -5.77 5.97
N GLY A 436 -0.62 -5.87 6.76
CA GLY A 436 -0.52 -6.85 7.85
C GLY A 436 -1.58 -6.66 8.96
N TRP A 437 -2.03 -5.41 9.18
CA TRP A 437 -3.10 -5.07 10.11
C TRP A 437 -3.68 -3.69 9.75
N ALA A 438 -5.00 -3.55 9.61
CA ALA A 438 -5.64 -2.26 9.29
C ALA A 438 -6.89 -2.03 10.14
N GLY A 439 -6.92 -0.91 10.88
CA GLY A 439 -8.06 -0.46 11.69
C GLY A 439 -8.33 1.04 11.53
N THR A 440 -9.32 1.56 12.24
CA THR A 440 -9.72 2.97 12.14
C THR A 440 -8.68 3.89 12.78
N GLY A 441 -7.75 4.41 11.98
CA GLY A 441 -6.69 5.32 12.42
C GLY A 441 -5.50 4.63 13.11
N TYR A 442 -5.38 3.30 12.99
CA TYR A 442 -4.26 2.51 13.52
C TYR A 442 -4.01 1.28 12.65
N GLY A 443 -2.81 0.68 12.77
CA GLY A 443 -2.44 -0.53 12.03
C GLY A 443 -1.00 -0.50 11.54
N MET A 444 -0.68 -1.37 10.58
CA MET A 444 0.56 -1.41 9.83
C MET A 444 0.34 -0.82 8.44
N ILE A 445 1.28 0.02 7.98
CA ILE A 445 1.28 0.52 6.61
C ILE A 445 2.67 0.36 6.02
N VAL A 446 2.77 -0.49 4.99
CA VAL A 446 4.00 -0.70 4.21
C VAL A 446 3.62 -0.57 2.74
N ILE A 447 3.92 0.59 2.17
CA ILE A 447 3.53 0.94 0.80
C ILE A 447 4.54 0.30 -0.16
N PRO A 448 4.08 -0.56 -1.11
CA PRO A 448 4.94 -1.07 -2.17
C PRO A 448 5.54 0.08 -2.98
N ARG A 449 6.84 0.03 -3.24
CA ARG A 449 7.59 1.06 -3.96
C ARG A 449 7.71 0.74 -5.44
N VAL A 450 7.87 1.77 -6.27
CA VAL A 450 8.08 1.64 -7.71
C VAL A 450 9.25 0.70 -7.98
N GLY A 451 9.03 -0.26 -8.88
CA GLY A 451 9.97 -1.31 -9.25
C GLY A 451 9.86 -2.59 -8.42
N GLN A 452 9.16 -2.61 -7.28
CA GLN A 452 9.00 -3.83 -6.48
C GLN A 452 8.00 -4.82 -7.11
N GLU A 453 8.26 -6.11 -6.95
CA GLU A 453 7.33 -7.17 -7.34
C GLU A 453 6.27 -7.42 -6.25
N VAL A 454 5.01 -7.44 -6.68
CA VAL A 454 3.84 -7.71 -5.84
C VAL A 454 3.01 -8.86 -6.42
N LEU A 455 2.28 -9.55 -5.55
CA LEU A 455 1.28 -10.55 -5.92
C LEU A 455 -0.10 -9.90 -5.97
N VAL A 456 -0.79 -10.06 -7.08
CA VAL A 456 -2.11 -9.48 -7.36
C VAL A 456 -3.13 -10.62 -7.46
N GLY A 457 -4.14 -10.56 -6.58
CA GLY A 457 -5.37 -11.34 -6.71
C GLY A 457 -6.46 -10.52 -7.38
N PHE A 458 -7.60 -11.15 -7.66
CA PHE A 458 -8.72 -10.55 -8.38
C PHE A 458 -10.02 -10.85 -7.64
N LEU A 459 -10.81 -9.82 -7.33
CA LEU A 459 -12.05 -9.98 -6.57
C LEU A 459 -13.06 -10.81 -7.38
N ASP A 460 -13.56 -11.90 -6.80
CA ASP A 460 -14.38 -12.91 -7.48
C ASP A 460 -13.73 -13.48 -8.78
N GLY A 461 -12.40 -13.41 -8.88
CA GLY A 461 -11.65 -13.79 -10.07
C GLY A 461 -11.81 -12.85 -11.27
N ASP A 462 -12.44 -11.67 -11.08
CA ASP A 462 -12.69 -10.72 -12.17
C ASP A 462 -11.41 -9.97 -12.58
N PRO A 463 -10.91 -10.13 -13.83
CA PRO A 463 -9.74 -9.41 -14.33
C PRO A 463 -9.83 -7.88 -14.21
N ASP A 464 -11.04 -7.32 -14.16
CA ASP A 464 -11.27 -5.88 -14.02
C ASP A 464 -11.08 -5.38 -12.56
N GLN A 465 -10.96 -6.29 -11.58
CA GLN A 465 -10.96 -5.98 -10.15
C GLN A 465 -9.71 -6.48 -9.40
N PRO A 466 -8.51 -5.98 -9.76
CA PRO A 466 -7.27 -6.40 -9.10
C PRO A 466 -7.16 -5.89 -7.66
N VAL A 467 -6.44 -6.65 -6.82
CA VAL A 467 -6.06 -6.30 -5.44
C VAL A 467 -4.69 -6.91 -5.14
N ILE A 468 -3.75 -6.12 -4.60
CA ILE A 468 -2.44 -6.64 -4.18
C ILE A 468 -2.63 -7.39 -2.86
N VAL A 469 -2.19 -8.64 -2.81
CA VAL A 469 -2.35 -9.55 -1.66
C VAL A 469 -1.03 -9.93 -1.00
N GLY A 470 0.12 -9.59 -1.62
CA GLY A 470 1.43 -9.83 -1.03
C GLY A 470 2.57 -9.16 -1.79
N CYS A 471 3.76 -9.20 -1.20
CA CYS A 471 5.01 -8.74 -1.79
C CYS A 471 6.03 -9.87 -1.75
N VAL A 472 6.89 -9.96 -2.77
CA VAL A 472 7.90 -11.01 -2.88
C VAL A 472 9.27 -10.45 -3.23
N PHE A 473 10.32 -11.14 -2.78
CA PHE A 473 11.69 -10.86 -3.20
C PHE A 473 12.01 -11.63 -4.48
N ASN A 474 12.93 -11.11 -5.30
CA ASN A 474 13.41 -11.76 -6.52
C ASN A 474 14.91 -11.49 -6.75
N ALA A 475 15.42 -11.81 -7.94
CA ALA A 475 16.84 -11.67 -8.27
C ALA A 475 17.34 -10.21 -8.21
N THR A 476 16.46 -9.24 -8.44
CA THR A 476 16.75 -7.80 -8.43
C THR A 476 16.45 -7.21 -7.05
N GLN A 477 15.25 -7.44 -6.51
CA GLN A 477 14.87 -7.08 -5.15
C GLN A 477 15.26 -8.20 -4.20
N LYS A 478 16.54 -8.20 -3.80
CA LYS A 478 17.10 -9.24 -2.93
C LYS A 478 16.57 -9.11 -1.50
N VAL A 479 16.58 -10.24 -0.80
CA VAL A 479 16.35 -10.29 0.65
C VAL A 479 17.33 -9.39 1.43
N PRO A 480 16.95 -8.82 2.59
CA PRO A 480 17.78 -7.88 3.35
C PRO A 480 19.13 -8.44 3.82
N TYR A 481 19.17 -9.74 4.13
CA TYR A 481 20.37 -10.46 4.53
C TYR A 481 20.59 -11.64 3.60
N LYS A 482 21.86 -11.96 3.33
CA LYS A 482 22.22 -13.06 2.45
C LYS A 482 21.71 -14.40 3.00
N LEU A 483 20.96 -15.14 2.18
CA LEU A 483 20.47 -16.49 2.48
C LEU A 483 21.23 -17.53 1.63
N PRO A 484 21.43 -18.76 2.15
CA PRO A 484 20.94 -19.31 3.43
C PRO A 484 21.81 -19.01 4.66
N ASP A 485 22.85 -18.19 4.52
CA ASP A 485 23.83 -17.88 5.58
C ASP A 485 23.15 -17.36 6.86
N HIS A 486 22.20 -16.42 6.72
CA HIS A 486 21.47 -15.79 7.83
C HIS A 486 20.03 -16.30 8.01
N ARG A 487 19.80 -17.61 7.81
CA ARG A 487 18.45 -18.23 7.88
C ARG A 487 17.73 -18.12 9.23
N THR A 488 18.44 -17.77 10.31
CA THR A 488 17.89 -17.55 11.66
C THR A 488 17.58 -16.09 11.96
N ARG A 489 17.77 -15.18 10.99
CA ARG A 489 17.44 -13.75 11.15
C ARG A 489 16.03 -13.44 10.65
N SER A 490 15.29 -12.71 11.48
CA SER A 490 14.02 -12.08 11.12
C SER A 490 14.18 -10.56 11.22
N THR A 491 13.75 -9.80 10.22
CA THR A 491 13.98 -8.34 10.21
C THR A 491 12.84 -7.55 9.58
N TRP A 492 12.65 -6.33 10.08
CA TRP A 492 12.00 -5.23 9.39
C TRP A 492 13.03 -4.15 9.10
N LYS A 493 13.48 -4.10 7.85
CA LYS A 493 14.48 -3.15 7.37
C LYS A 493 13.85 -2.18 6.37
N SER A 494 13.90 -0.90 6.71
CA SER A 494 13.42 0.18 5.82
C SER A 494 14.52 0.61 4.85
N ASP A 495 14.19 1.51 3.94
CA ASP A 495 15.18 2.20 3.11
C ASP A 495 14.83 3.69 3.03
N SER A 496 15.81 4.57 3.24
CA SER A 496 15.58 6.02 3.20
C SER A 496 15.12 6.44 1.81
N SER A 497 14.13 7.32 1.72
CA SER A 497 13.54 7.75 0.45
C SER A 497 13.33 9.26 0.43
N PRO A 498 13.58 9.95 -0.70
CA PRO A 498 14.18 9.44 -1.94
C PRO A 498 15.72 9.38 -1.90
N GLY A 499 16.33 8.57 -2.78
CA GLY A 499 17.76 8.59 -3.09
C GLY A 499 18.67 7.98 -2.01
N SER A 500 18.31 6.80 -1.51
CA SER A 500 18.83 6.18 -0.28
C SER A 500 20.34 6.37 0.01
N ASN A 501 20.64 6.69 1.28
CA ASN A 501 21.97 6.58 1.91
C ASN A 501 21.85 6.09 3.38
N GLY A 502 20.87 5.22 3.68
CA GLY A 502 20.70 4.69 5.04
C GLY A 502 19.36 3.99 5.32
N PHE A 503 19.24 3.35 6.48
CA PHE A 503 18.07 2.54 6.85
C PHE A 503 17.75 2.57 8.36
N ASN A 504 16.49 2.30 8.69
CA ASN A 504 16.09 1.91 10.04
C ASN A 504 15.83 0.42 10.07
N GLU A 505 16.11 -0.24 11.19
CA GLU A 505 16.00 -1.69 11.30
C GLU A 505 15.61 -2.13 12.71
N ILE A 506 14.72 -3.14 12.77
CA ILE A 506 14.53 -4.01 13.92
C ILE A 506 14.83 -5.42 13.44
N MET A 507 15.85 -6.05 14.01
CA MET A 507 16.30 -7.39 13.64
C MET A 507 16.38 -8.29 14.88
N PHE A 508 15.96 -9.54 14.70
CA PHE A 508 16.05 -10.63 15.66
C PHE A 508 16.94 -11.74 15.07
N GLU A 509 17.99 -12.12 15.78
CA GLU A 509 18.83 -13.28 15.49
C GLU A 509 18.51 -14.39 16.48
N ASP A 510 18.03 -15.52 15.97
CA ASP A 510 17.63 -16.69 16.77
C ASP A 510 18.70 -17.81 16.77
N LEU A 511 19.93 -17.48 16.37
CA LEU A 511 21.04 -18.44 16.43
C LEU A 511 21.39 -18.74 17.89
N LYS A 512 21.14 -19.97 18.32
CA LYS A 512 21.36 -20.44 19.70
C LYS A 512 22.76 -20.11 20.23
N GLY A 513 22.83 -19.44 21.38
CA GLY A 513 24.06 -18.99 22.03
C GLY A 513 24.68 -17.72 21.44
N ARG A 514 24.03 -17.12 20.43
CA ARG A 514 24.41 -15.86 19.77
C ARG A 514 23.17 -15.02 19.47
N GLU A 515 22.12 -15.18 20.26
CA GLU A 515 20.86 -14.48 20.09
C GLU A 515 21.07 -12.96 20.22
N LEU A 516 20.43 -12.18 19.34
CA LEU A 516 20.59 -10.73 19.31
C LEU A 516 19.28 -10.05 18.92
N VAL A 517 18.92 -9.00 19.66
CA VAL A 517 17.95 -7.99 19.23
C VAL A 517 18.71 -6.75 18.84
N TYR A 518 18.62 -6.35 17.57
CA TYR A 518 19.29 -5.17 17.04
C TYR A 518 18.27 -4.10 16.65
N LEU A 519 18.49 -2.88 17.12
CA LEU A 519 17.67 -1.71 16.82
C LEU A 519 18.56 -0.60 16.25
N GLN A 520 18.34 -0.23 14.99
CA GLN A 520 19.02 0.89 14.34
C GLN A 520 18.03 1.99 13.98
N ALA A 521 18.36 3.23 14.36
CA ALA A 521 17.73 4.43 13.85
C ALA A 521 18.74 5.22 13.02
N GLN A 522 18.43 5.49 11.74
CA GLN A 522 19.33 6.22 10.84
C GLN A 522 19.61 7.65 11.30
N LYS A 523 18.67 8.25 12.05
CA LYS A 523 18.75 9.65 12.48
C LYS A 523 18.35 9.84 13.94
N ASN A 524 17.05 9.97 14.21
CA ASN A 524 16.53 10.26 15.55
C ASN A 524 15.77 9.04 16.09
N LEU A 525 16.10 8.61 17.31
CA LEU A 525 15.29 7.68 18.09
C LEU A 525 14.58 8.45 19.21
N ARG A 526 13.25 8.34 19.28
CA ARG A 526 12.45 8.88 20.39
C ARG A 526 11.70 7.73 21.06
N LYS A 527 11.84 7.60 22.37
CA LYS A 527 11.11 6.65 23.20
C LYS A 527 10.22 7.42 24.17
N LEU A 528 8.93 7.11 24.20
CA LEU A 528 7.96 7.67 25.14
C LEU A 528 7.28 6.54 25.90
N VAL A 529 7.46 6.51 27.21
CA VAL A 529 6.76 5.59 28.12
C VAL A 529 5.85 6.45 28.99
N LYS A 530 4.54 6.19 28.95
CA LYS A 530 3.54 7.01 29.65
C LYS A 530 3.32 6.63 31.11
N ASN A 531 3.79 5.46 31.52
CA ASN A 531 3.67 4.97 32.88
C ASN A 531 5.05 4.50 33.37
N ASP A 532 5.30 3.19 33.41
CA ASP A 532 6.53 2.63 33.98
C ASP A 532 7.44 2.03 32.91
N GLU A 533 8.75 2.28 33.04
CA GLU A 533 9.80 1.61 32.29
C GLU A 533 10.64 0.77 33.25
N ALA A 534 10.79 -0.53 32.95
CA ALA A 534 11.69 -1.43 33.65
C ALA A 534 12.75 -1.97 32.68
N ILE A 535 14.01 -1.94 33.10
CA ILE A 535 15.15 -2.48 32.34
C ILE A 535 15.91 -3.44 33.26
N THR A 536 16.06 -4.68 32.82
CA THR A 536 16.88 -5.70 33.50
C THR A 536 17.94 -6.20 32.54
N VAL A 537 19.19 -6.16 32.96
CA VAL A 537 20.34 -6.67 32.20
C VAL A 537 20.97 -7.78 33.00
N GLY A 538 21.03 -8.99 32.43
CA GLY A 538 21.52 -10.18 33.14
C GLY A 538 23.05 -10.30 33.20
N HIS A 539 23.77 -9.48 32.44
CA HIS A 539 25.22 -9.40 32.42
C HIS A 539 25.64 -7.92 32.33
N ASP A 540 26.29 -7.49 31.25
CA ASP A 540 26.84 -6.14 31.14
C ASP A 540 25.92 -5.16 30.39
N ARG A 541 25.95 -3.89 30.81
CA ARG A 541 25.35 -2.76 30.08
C ARG A 541 26.41 -1.70 29.79
N GLN A 542 26.62 -1.39 28.52
CA GLN A 542 27.45 -0.28 28.06
C GLN A 542 26.58 0.84 27.49
N LYS A 543 26.93 2.10 27.80
CA LYS A 543 26.30 3.30 27.22
C LYS A 543 27.39 4.28 26.79
N LEU A 544 27.40 4.66 25.52
CA LEU A 544 28.30 5.66 24.96
C LEU A 544 27.48 6.83 24.40
N VAL A 545 27.80 8.05 24.83
CA VAL A 545 27.23 9.29 24.29
C VAL A 545 28.39 10.19 23.86
N VAL A 546 28.54 10.38 22.54
CA VAL A 546 29.71 11.06 21.96
C VAL A 546 29.75 12.56 22.26
N ARG A 547 28.58 13.20 22.38
CA ARG A 547 28.47 14.64 22.63
C ARG A 547 27.96 14.93 24.05
N ASN A 548 26.65 15.03 24.18
CA ASN A 548 26.01 15.52 25.40
C ASN A 548 24.98 14.53 25.90
N GLU A 549 25.02 14.26 27.19
CA GLU A 549 23.97 13.57 27.93
C GLU A 549 23.30 14.53 28.90
N THR A 550 21.98 14.43 29.03
CA THR A 550 21.21 15.17 30.02
C THR A 550 20.20 14.21 30.62
N GLU A 551 20.16 14.16 31.95
CA GLU A 551 19.28 13.30 32.72
C GLU A 551 18.62 14.12 33.81
N THR A 552 17.28 14.03 33.91
CA THR A 552 16.49 14.76 34.90
C THR A 552 15.59 13.77 35.62
N THR A 553 15.61 13.79 36.95
CA THR A 553 14.72 13.00 37.80
C THR A 553 13.88 13.98 38.62
N GLY A 554 12.55 13.88 38.51
CA GLY A 554 11.64 14.85 39.16
C GLY A 554 11.44 14.63 40.66
N ALA A 555 11.69 13.42 41.16
CA ALA A 555 11.55 13.07 42.57
C ALA A 555 12.84 12.40 43.07
N ASN A 556 12.83 11.07 43.21
CA ASN A 556 13.94 10.33 43.83
C ASN A 556 14.81 9.64 42.78
N ARG A 557 16.13 9.77 42.92
CA ARG A 557 17.14 8.95 42.25
C ARG A 557 17.90 8.15 43.30
N THR A 558 17.89 6.83 43.17
CA THR A 558 18.65 5.93 44.04
C THR A 558 19.62 5.12 43.18
N GLU A 559 20.90 5.21 43.51
CA GLU A 559 21.96 4.44 42.84
C GLU A 559 22.66 3.55 43.87
N VAL A 560 22.73 2.25 43.59
CA VAL A 560 23.40 1.27 44.44
C VAL A 560 24.46 0.55 43.63
N THR A 561 25.68 0.51 44.14
CA THR A 561 26.80 -0.20 43.54
C THR A 561 27.33 -1.22 44.54
N GLY A 562 27.31 -2.51 44.17
CA GLY A 562 27.62 -3.59 45.11
C GLY A 562 29.11 -3.80 45.41
N VAL A 563 29.99 -3.36 44.50
CA VAL A 563 31.45 -3.54 44.64
C VAL A 563 32.18 -2.21 44.48
N ASN A 564 32.41 -1.75 43.25
CA ASN A 564 33.22 -0.58 42.97
C ASN A 564 32.47 0.44 42.11
N ARG A 565 32.55 1.72 42.48
CA ARG A 565 32.13 2.87 41.67
C ARG A 565 33.35 3.74 41.37
N THR A 566 33.62 3.96 40.09
CA THR A 566 34.67 4.87 39.62
C THR A 566 34.03 6.01 38.83
N GLU A 567 34.35 7.26 39.18
CA GLU A 567 33.85 8.46 38.50
C GLU A 567 35.03 9.35 38.11
N ILE A 568 35.15 9.68 36.82
CA ILE A 568 36.26 10.50 36.28
C ILE A 568 35.64 11.72 35.61
N THR A 569 36.01 12.91 36.05
CA THR A 569 35.56 14.19 35.47
C THR A 569 36.77 14.98 34.98
N GLY A 570 36.84 15.24 33.67
CA GLY A 570 38.04 15.83 33.07
C GLY A 570 38.23 17.33 33.32
N VAL A 571 37.17 18.07 33.67
CA VAL A 571 37.26 19.51 33.90
C VAL A 571 36.59 19.90 35.22
N ASN A 572 35.25 19.94 35.27
CA ASN A 572 34.53 20.44 36.44
C ASN A 572 33.46 19.46 36.91
N ARG A 573 33.42 19.20 38.21
CA ARG A 573 32.28 18.60 38.91
C ARG A 573 31.67 19.66 39.83
N VAL A 574 30.40 19.97 39.63
CA VAL A 574 29.64 20.90 40.49
C VAL A 574 28.52 20.12 41.16
N THR A 575 28.45 20.19 42.49
CA THR A 575 27.38 19.56 43.28
C THR A 575 26.70 20.63 44.11
N VAL A 576 25.37 20.72 44.02
CA VAL A 576 24.55 21.62 44.84
C VAL A 576 23.56 20.76 45.60
N VAL A 577 23.63 20.81 46.94
CA VAL A 577 22.73 20.06 47.83
C VAL A 577 21.90 21.08 48.61
N GLY A 578 20.58 21.10 48.37
CA GLY A 578 19.68 22.03 49.07
C GLY A 578 19.35 21.64 50.50
N GLY A 579 19.55 20.36 50.86
CA GLY A 579 19.37 19.81 52.20
C GLY A 579 20.70 19.39 52.83
N SER A 580 20.75 18.19 53.42
CA SER A 580 21.98 17.62 53.99
C SER A 580 22.81 16.84 52.96
N HIS A 581 24.14 16.89 53.12
CA HIS A 581 25.06 15.96 52.48
C HIS A 581 25.66 15.05 53.55
N GLU A 582 25.28 13.78 53.54
CA GLU A 582 25.75 12.78 54.51
C GLU A 582 26.76 11.85 53.83
N LYS A 583 27.95 11.74 54.43
CA LYS A 583 29.03 10.85 53.98
C LYS A 583 29.48 9.96 55.13
N LEU A 584 29.34 8.64 54.96
CA LEU A 584 29.87 7.64 55.88
C LEU A 584 30.93 6.82 55.15
N VAL A 585 32.17 6.89 55.65
CA VAL A 585 33.27 6.02 55.19
C VAL A 585 33.65 5.10 56.36
N ILE A 586 33.44 3.79 56.19
CA ILE A 586 33.77 2.79 57.21
C ILE A 586 35.26 2.45 57.18
N GLY A 587 35.85 2.42 55.98
CA GLY A 587 37.28 2.24 55.78
C GLY A 587 38.04 3.57 55.77
N ASP A 588 39.07 3.65 54.94
CA ASP A 588 39.88 4.85 54.81
C ASP A 588 39.26 5.86 53.84
N GLU A 589 39.32 7.14 54.21
CA GLU A 589 39.07 8.26 53.33
C GLU A 589 40.39 8.97 53.04
N ILE A 590 40.74 9.07 51.75
CA ILE A 590 41.94 9.77 51.29
C ILE A 590 41.50 10.86 50.33
N GLU A 591 41.75 12.11 50.70
CA GLU A 591 41.46 13.28 49.89
C GLU A 591 42.76 14.03 49.58
N ARG A 592 42.98 14.35 48.30
CA ARG A 592 44.11 15.15 47.83
C ARG A 592 43.59 16.29 46.96
N THR A 593 43.98 17.51 47.32
CA THR A 593 43.72 18.72 46.53
C THR A 593 45.04 19.42 46.28
N ASP A 594 45.47 19.48 45.02
CA ASP A 594 46.70 20.19 44.63
C ASP A 594 46.49 21.73 44.58
N GLY A 595 45.23 22.17 44.45
CA GLY A 595 44.83 23.58 44.50
C GLY A 595 44.46 24.06 45.91
N GLY A 596 43.73 25.18 45.98
CA GLY A 596 43.23 25.71 47.25
C GLY A 596 41.94 25.03 47.71
N VAL A 597 41.81 24.86 49.02
CA VAL A 597 40.55 24.45 49.68
C VAL A 597 40.01 25.65 50.47
N ALA A 598 38.74 26.01 50.23
CA ALA A 598 38.04 27.04 50.98
C ALA A 598 36.80 26.44 51.62
N ILE A 599 36.69 26.54 52.94
CA ILE A 599 35.58 25.99 53.73
C ILE A 599 34.95 27.14 54.52
N LEU A 600 33.64 27.30 54.38
CA LEU A 600 32.82 28.16 55.22
C LEU A 600 31.82 27.28 55.97
N VAL A 601 31.91 27.28 57.29
CA VAL A 601 30.90 26.67 58.17
C VAL A 601 30.10 27.81 58.80
N GLY A 602 28.79 27.82 58.56
CA GLY A 602 27.90 28.89 59.03
C GLY A 602 27.62 28.83 60.53
N ASP A 603 27.56 27.62 61.08
CA ASP A 603 27.34 27.34 62.49
C ASP A 603 28.58 26.65 63.08
N ASP A 604 28.44 25.44 63.63
CA ASP A 604 29.50 24.73 64.33
C ASP A 604 30.27 23.76 63.43
N GLN A 605 31.59 23.69 63.64
CA GLN A 605 32.44 22.65 63.07
C GLN A 605 32.98 21.78 64.21
N ASP A 606 32.43 20.57 64.36
CA ASP A 606 32.92 19.58 65.30
C ASP A 606 33.94 18.64 64.65
N ILE A 607 35.11 18.50 65.26
CA ILE A 607 36.17 17.58 64.82
C ILE A 607 36.55 16.68 65.99
N VAL A 608 36.25 15.39 65.88
CA VAL A 608 36.62 14.38 66.88
C VAL A 608 37.65 13.42 66.30
N ILE A 609 38.86 13.45 66.83
CA ILE A 609 39.96 12.56 66.44
C ILE A 609 40.27 11.65 67.62
N ARG A 610 39.98 10.36 67.46
CA ARG A 610 40.12 9.37 68.56
C ARG A 610 41.55 8.94 68.85
N GLN A 611 42.46 9.17 67.90
CA GLN A 611 43.85 8.77 67.99
C GLN A 611 44.72 10.02 67.83
N VAL A 612 45.39 10.18 66.69
CA VAL A 612 46.39 11.24 66.50
C VAL A 612 45.92 12.22 65.44
N LYS A 613 45.90 13.51 65.76
CA LYS A 613 45.87 14.62 64.78
C LYS A 613 47.31 15.03 64.48
N ARG A 614 47.71 15.01 63.21
CA ARG A 614 48.97 15.63 62.75
C ARG A 614 48.63 16.75 61.78
N GLU A 615 49.21 17.91 62.01
CA GLU A 615 48.96 19.12 61.21
C GLU A 615 50.31 19.77 60.89
N ARG A 616 50.66 19.83 59.61
CA ARG A 616 51.87 20.48 59.11
C ARG A 616 51.47 21.66 58.25
N VAL A 617 51.94 22.85 58.63
CA VAL A 617 51.76 24.09 57.85
C VAL A 617 53.15 24.58 57.45
N GLU A 618 53.43 24.60 56.15
CA GLU A 618 54.75 25.01 55.62
C GLU A 618 54.90 26.53 55.50
N GLY A 619 53.78 27.25 55.32
CA GLY A 619 53.71 28.70 55.33
C GLY A 619 53.20 29.26 56.66
N ASP A 620 52.33 30.26 56.58
CA ASP A 620 51.76 30.93 57.75
C ASP A 620 50.51 30.21 58.29
N CYS A 621 50.40 30.12 59.62
CA CYS A 621 49.18 29.70 60.31
C CYS A 621 48.58 30.90 61.05
N HIS A 622 47.43 31.40 60.58
CA HIS A 622 46.70 32.49 61.22
C HIS A 622 45.46 31.95 61.94
N LEU A 623 45.41 32.17 63.25
CA LEU A 623 44.23 31.86 64.06
C LEU A 623 43.69 33.13 64.71
N ARG A 624 42.43 33.46 64.42
CA ARG A 624 41.70 34.54 65.09
C ARG A 624 40.44 33.98 65.74
N VAL A 625 40.34 34.12 67.05
CA VAL A 625 39.16 33.72 67.82
C VAL A 625 38.55 34.98 68.43
N GLN A 626 37.31 35.31 68.06
CA GLN A 626 36.60 36.47 68.64
C GLN A 626 36.01 36.16 70.01
N GLY A 627 35.50 34.93 70.18
CA GLY A 627 34.97 34.43 71.44
C GLY A 627 36.07 33.91 72.35
N LYS A 628 35.86 32.72 72.90
CA LYS A 628 36.82 32.06 73.80
C LYS A 628 37.61 31.01 73.03
N ARG A 629 38.91 30.92 73.29
CA ARG A 629 39.72 29.73 72.99
C ARG A 629 39.98 29.02 74.32
N ASN A 630 39.30 27.91 74.54
CA ASN A 630 39.58 27.02 75.67
C ASN A 630 40.42 25.86 75.16
N GLU A 631 41.54 25.60 75.83
CA GLU A 631 42.45 24.51 75.47
C GLU A 631 42.80 23.75 76.75
N GLN A 632 42.56 22.45 76.74
CA GLN A 632 42.91 21.53 77.83
C GLN A 632 43.82 20.46 77.26
N ILE A 633 44.94 20.22 77.93
CA ILE A 633 45.89 19.16 77.60
C ILE A 633 46.05 18.30 78.84
N ASP A 634 45.47 17.09 78.83
CA ASP A 634 45.60 16.16 79.95
C ASP A 634 47.00 15.54 80.04
N GLY A 635 47.69 15.49 78.89
CA GLY A 635 49.09 15.08 78.77
C GLY A 635 50.07 16.26 78.85
N LYS A 636 51.10 16.22 78.02
CA LYS A 636 52.14 17.26 77.95
C LYS A 636 51.87 18.25 76.82
N GLN A 637 51.92 19.55 77.10
CA GLN A 637 52.02 20.58 76.08
C GLN A 637 53.50 20.90 75.82
N SER A 638 54.02 20.54 74.65
CA SER A 638 55.36 20.93 74.19
C SER A 638 55.26 22.11 73.24
N LEU A 639 55.93 23.21 73.56
CA LEU A 639 55.94 24.41 72.71
C LEU A 639 57.38 24.92 72.52
N THR A 640 57.81 24.95 71.26
CA THR A 640 59.07 25.53 70.83
C THR A 640 58.76 26.71 69.92
N VAL A 641 59.27 27.90 70.26
CA VAL A 641 59.18 29.08 69.39
C VAL A 641 60.60 29.45 68.98
N GLY A 642 60.91 29.32 67.68
CA GLY A 642 62.27 29.50 67.17
C GLY A 642 62.76 30.95 67.12
N LYS A 643 61.84 31.92 67.24
CA LYS A 643 62.11 33.37 67.30
C LYS A 643 61.35 33.96 68.48
N ASP A 644 60.45 34.91 68.23
CA ASP A 644 59.76 35.66 69.28
C ASP A 644 58.41 35.05 69.65
N ARG A 645 58.13 34.95 70.96
CA ARG A 645 56.78 34.73 71.49
C ARG A 645 56.31 36.02 72.15
N HIS A 646 55.27 36.62 71.58
CA HIS A 646 54.62 37.80 72.17
C HIS A 646 53.27 37.41 72.78
N GLU A 647 53.09 37.72 74.06
CA GLU A 647 51.81 37.56 74.74
C GLU A 647 51.37 38.90 75.32
N LYS A 648 50.18 39.35 74.93
CA LYS A 648 49.55 40.55 75.48
C LYS A 648 48.21 40.16 76.09
N ILE A 649 48.14 40.23 77.41
CA ILE A 649 46.94 39.88 78.18
C ILE A 649 46.36 41.16 78.79
N ALA A 650 45.12 41.50 78.44
CA ALA A 650 44.50 42.77 78.84
C ALA A 650 44.02 42.81 80.29
N LYS A 651 43.66 41.65 80.87
CA LYS A 651 43.09 41.55 82.23
C LYS A 651 44.00 40.75 83.17
N SER A 652 43.94 39.42 83.10
CA SER A 652 44.65 38.53 84.02
C SER A 652 45.41 37.46 83.26
N HIS A 653 46.71 37.37 83.51
CA HIS A 653 47.53 36.22 83.12
C HIS A 653 47.89 35.46 84.39
N ALA A 654 47.30 34.28 84.58
CA ALA A 654 47.52 33.42 85.73
C ALA A 654 48.31 32.19 85.29
N LEU A 655 49.41 31.91 85.98
CA LEU A 655 50.25 30.74 85.76
C LEU A 655 50.37 29.99 87.09
N GLU A 656 50.01 28.72 87.08
CA GLU A 656 50.13 27.82 88.21
C GLU A 656 50.82 26.54 87.72
N ALA A 657 51.79 26.05 88.49
CA ALA A 657 52.45 24.77 88.23
C ALA A 657 52.52 23.97 89.53
N GLY A 658 52.16 22.68 89.46
CA GLY A 658 52.12 21.82 90.65
C GLY A 658 53.49 21.51 91.28
N GLN A 659 54.60 21.75 90.55
CA GLN A 659 55.96 21.52 91.06
C GLN A 659 56.86 22.75 90.89
N GLN A 660 57.07 23.22 89.66
CA GLN A 660 58.02 24.31 89.39
C GLN A 660 57.58 25.19 88.22
N ILE A 661 57.71 26.50 88.39
CA ILE A 661 57.82 27.47 87.30
C ILE A 661 59.29 27.88 87.19
N HIS A 662 59.91 27.71 86.03
CA HIS A 662 61.30 28.11 85.79
C HIS A 662 61.35 29.21 84.73
N LEU A 663 61.69 30.42 85.18
CA LEU A 663 61.90 31.58 84.31
C LEU A 663 63.41 31.80 84.16
N LYS A 664 63.92 31.60 82.95
CA LYS A 664 65.33 31.84 82.59
C LYS A 664 65.39 32.73 81.35
N ALA A 665 66.14 33.82 81.45
CA ALA A 665 66.47 34.69 80.31
C ALA A 665 67.97 34.64 80.05
N GLY A 666 68.38 34.68 78.77
CA GLY A 666 69.79 34.68 78.38
C GLY A 666 70.51 36.00 78.68
N THR A 667 69.80 37.13 78.64
CA THR A 667 70.34 38.48 78.82
C THR A 667 69.73 39.20 80.03
N ALA A 668 68.41 39.37 80.05
CA ALA A 668 67.70 40.06 81.13
C ALA A 668 66.34 39.44 81.40
N LEU A 669 66.01 39.26 82.68
CA LEU A 669 64.65 39.01 83.15
C LEU A 669 64.17 40.29 83.83
N VAL A 670 63.16 40.93 83.25
CA VAL A 670 62.53 42.14 83.79
C VAL A 670 61.11 41.78 84.20
N ILE A 671 60.79 41.97 85.48
CA ILE A 671 59.45 41.80 86.04
C ILE A 671 59.03 43.14 86.61
N GLU A 672 58.04 43.75 85.98
CA GLU A 672 57.51 45.06 86.36
C GLU A 672 56.04 44.94 86.73
N ALA A 673 55.65 45.60 87.81
CA ALA A 673 54.26 45.79 88.16
C ALA A 673 54.03 47.26 88.54
N ALA A 674 52.94 47.85 88.07
CA ALA A 674 52.69 49.28 88.25
C ALA A 674 52.22 49.67 89.67
N LYS A 675 51.63 48.73 90.41
CA LYS A 675 51.07 48.99 91.75
C LYS A 675 51.68 48.11 92.83
N ASP A 676 51.87 46.83 92.51
CA ASP A 676 52.24 45.82 93.48
C ASP A 676 52.96 44.66 92.78
N LEU A 677 54.17 44.36 93.21
CA LEU A 677 54.87 43.12 92.89
C LEU A 677 55.13 42.36 94.18
N THR A 678 54.48 41.21 94.36
CA THR A 678 54.69 40.35 95.51
C THR A 678 55.29 39.00 95.08
N LEU A 679 56.42 38.64 95.67
CA LEU A 679 57.02 37.31 95.62
C LEU A 679 56.88 36.69 97.01
N LYS A 680 56.04 35.66 97.14
CA LYS A 680 55.73 35.06 98.45
C LYS A 680 56.02 33.56 98.43
N GLY A 681 56.62 33.08 99.51
CA GLY A 681 56.86 31.66 99.77
C GLY A 681 56.56 31.30 101.23
N PRO A 682 56.77 30.04 101.63
CA PRO A 682 56.43 29.56 102.97
C PRO A 682 57.22 30.25 104.11
N GLY A 683 58.43 30.72 103.84
CA GLY A 683 59.28 31.41 104.84
C GLY A 683 59.14 32.93 104.91
N GLY A 684 58.26 33.54 104.11
CA GLY A 684 58.10 35.00 104.04
C GLY A 684 57.75 35.53 102.64
N PHE A 685 57.80 36.85 102.47
CA PHE A 685 57.58 37.51 101.19
C PHE A 685 58.49 38.72 100.96
N ILE A 686 58.64 39.05 99.69
CA ILE A 686 59.14 40.34 99.20
C ILE A 686 57.98 41.00 98.48
N ARG A 687 57.60 42.19 98.92
CA ARG A 687 56.55 42.98 98.28
C ARG A 687 57.10 44.35 97.93
N ILE A 688 56.94 44.75 96.69
CA ILE A 688 57.31 46.07 96.17
C ILE A 688 56.00 46.77 95.81
N ASP A 689 55.69 47.83 96.53
CA ASP A 689 54.52 48.67 96.28
C ASP A 689 54.89 50.16 96.36
N ALA A 690 53.88 51.04 96.32
CA ALA A 690 54.10 52.48 96.35
C ALA A 690 54.73 53.00 97.66
N GLN A 691 54.74 52.21 98.75
CA GLN A 691 55.34 52.59 100.03
C GLN A 691 56.80 52.14 100.15
N GLY A 692 57.25 51.20 99.31
CA GLY A 692 58.65 50.76 99.25
C GLY A 692 58.82 49.26 99.06
N VAL A 693 60.03 48.75 99.38
CA VAL A 693 60.35 47.33 99.36
C VAL A 693 60.20 46.75 100.77
N THR A 694 59.13 45.98 100.97
CA THR A 694 58.90 45.26 102.23
C THR A 694 59.48 43.86 102.12
N ILE A 695 60.36 43.52 103.05
CA ILE A 695 60.94 42.18 103.19
C ILE A 695 60.57 41.67 104.58
N GLN A 696 59.69 40.67 104.64
CA GLN A 696 59.22 40.09 105.89
C GLN A 696 59.28 38.57 105.80
N GLY A 697 60.02 37.94 106.71
CA GLY A 697 60.11 36.50 106.85
C GLY A 697 60.57 36.12 108.25
N ASP A 698 60.40 34.85 108.61
CA ASP A 698 60.76 34.35 109.95
C ASP A 698 62.25 34.53 110.25
N LEU A 699 63.08 34.48 109.20
CA LEU A 699 64.50 34.77 109.22
C LEU A 699 64.94 35.38 107.88
N VAL A 700 65.43 36.63 107.91
CA VAL A 700 65.94 37.33 106.72
C VAL A 700 67.48 37.30 106.74
N LYS A 701 68.10 36.58 105.80
CA LYS A 701 69.56 36.50 105.67
C LYS A 701 70.05 37.53 104.64
N ILE A 702 70.75 38.57 105.10
CA ILE A 702 71.38 39.59 104.25
C ILE A 702 72.90 39.34 104.26
N ASN A 703 73.51 39.20 103.08
CA ASN A 703 74.95 38.95 102.89
C ASN A 703 75.52 37.72 103.65
N SER A 704 74.69 36.70 103.92
CA SER A 704 75.10 35.41 104.51
C SER A 704 74.98 34.29 103.48
N GLY A 705 76.01 33.46 103.32
CA GLY A 705 76.13 32.44 102.27
C GLY A 705 74.95 31.45 102.19
N GLY A 706 74.54 31.15 100.96
CA GLY A 706 73.52 30.17 100.58
C GLY A 706 73.63 29.80 99.09
N SER A 707 73.02 28.69 98.67
CA SER A 707 72.98 28.26 97.27
C SER A 707 71.66 28.69 96.61
N ALA A 708 71.73 29.06 95.33
CA ALA A 708 70.52 29.31 94.54
C ALA A 708 69.74 28.01 94.32
N GLY A 709 68.41 28.10 94.24
CA GLY A 709 67.60 27.00 93.74
C GLY A 709 67.95 26.69 92.27
N SER A 710 67.92 25.43 91.89
CA SER A 710 68.07 25.01 90.48
C SER A 710 66.70 24.73 89.86
N GLY A 711 66.60 24.95 88.55
CA GLY A 711 65.43 24.56 87.77
C GLY A 711 65.80 23.67 86.60
N ALA A 712 64.88 22.78 86.22
CA ALA A 712 65.12 21.72 85.24
C ALA A 712 65.37 22.20 83.80
N GLY A 713 65.17 23.50 83.50
CA GLY A 713 65.26 24.04 82.14
C GLY A 713 64.06 23.69 81.26
N ALA A 714 64.04 24.17 80.01
CA ALA A 714 63.02 23.83 79.02
C ALA A 714 63.58 22.82 78.02
N GLN A 715 62.93 21.65 77.89
CA GLN A 715 63.23 20.62 76.89
C GLN A 715 61.93 20.17 76.20
N PRO A 716 61.38 20.99 75.28
CA PRO A 716 60.18 20.63 74.52
C PRO A 716 60.47 19.49 73.54
N GLU A 717 59.49 18.62 73.33
CA GLU A 717 59.56 17.57 72.30
C GLU A 717 59.12 18.13 70.93
N ALA A 718 59.73 17.63 69.84
CA ALA A 718 59.33 17.97 68.49
C ALA A 718 58.01 17.26 68.09
N PRO A 719 57.14 17.89 67.28
CA PRO A 719 55.95 17.22 66.76
C PRO A 719 56.32 16.11 65.78
N GLU A 720 55.50 15.05 65.72
CA GLU A 720 55.61 14.02 64.68
C GLU A 720 55.17 14.57 63.30
N GLU A 721 55.80 14.11 62.22
CA GLU A 721 55.51 14.58 60.87
C GLU A 721 54.12 14.18 60.37
N ALA A 722 53.38 15.12 59.78
CA ALA A 722 52.14 14.84 59.06
C ALA A 722 52.42 14.05 57.78
N LYS A 723 51.51 13.15 57.42
CA LYS A 723 51.61 12.29 56.24
C LYS A 723 50.86 12.91 55.07
N GLU A 724 51.42 12.82 53.87
CA GLU A 724 50.76 13.27 52.65
C GLU A 724 49.75 12.25 52.13
N ALA A 725 48.61 12.73 51.63
CA ALA A 725 47.60 11.90 51.00
C ALA A 725 48.06 11.46 49.60
N VAL A 726 48.20 10.14 49.40
CA VAL A 726 48.59 9.55 48.11
C VAL A 726 47.35 8.95 47.45
N VAL A 727 46.90 9.57 46.34
CA VAL A 727 45.79 9.08 45.52
C VAL A 727 46.33 8.70 44.13
N VAL A 728 45.97 7.52 43.64
CA VAL A 728 46.35 7.05 42.29
C VAL A 728 45.23 7.39 41.32
N GLU A 729 45.55 8.07 40.22
CA GLU A 729 44.58 8.34 39.16
C GLU A 729 44.11 7.03 38.50
N PRO A 730 42.79 6.75 38.46
CA PRO A 730 42.27 5.55 37.82
C PRO A 730 42.41 5.62 36.29
N VAL A 731 42.66 4.46 35.67
CA VAL A 731 42.73 4.36 34.20
C VAL A 731 41.35 4.63 33.59
N LYS A 732 41.31 5.52 32.60
CA LYS A 732 40.09 5.79 31.84
C LYS A 732 39.78 4.61 30.90
N PRO A 733 38.60 3.98 30.97
CA PRO A 733 38.24 2.89 30.07
C PRO A 733 38.01 3.42 28.64
N GLU A 734 38.45 2.66 27.64
CA GLU A 734 38.13 2.91 26.24
C GLU A 734 36.80 2.24 25.89
N PRO A 735 35.75 2.99 25.52
CA PRO A 735 34.48 2.39 25.16
C PRO A 735 34.56 1.76 23.77
N GLU A 736 33.97 0.58 23.60
CA GLU A 736 33.68 0.04 22.27
C GLU A 736 32.65 0.92 21.57
N ASP A 737 33.00 1.46 20.40
CA ASP A 737 32.06 2.15 19.53
C ASP A 737 31.44 1.15 18.54
N VAL A 738 30.21 0.76 18.83
CA VAL A 738 29.42 -0.20 18.04
C VAL A 738 29.17 0.30 16.61
N ALA A 739 29.24 1.62 16.36
CA ALA A 739 29.17 2.16 15.00
C ALA A 739 30.42 1.84 14.16
N ILE A 740 31.54 1.57 14.82
CA ILE A 740 32.84 1.28 14.18
C ILE A 740 33.11 -0.23 14.11
N THR A 741 32.67 -1.02 15.10
CA THR A 741 32.97 -2.46 15.20
C THR A 741 32.16 -3.37 14.26
N GLY A 742 31.29 -2.82 13.42
CA GLY A 742 30.78 -3.53 12.24
C GLY A 742 29.75 -4.63 12.50
N LEU A 743 29.11 -4.67 13.68
CA LEU A 743 28.02 -5.63 14.01
C LEU A 743 26.83 -5.59 13.02
N ALA A 744 26.77 -4.58 12.14
CA ALA A 744 25.76 -4.41 11.10
C ALA A 744 26.08 -5.08 9.74
N GLN A 745 27.22 -5.77 9.58
CA GLN A 745 27.53 -6.57 8.37
C GLN A 745 27.38 -8.07 8.61
#